data_AF-A0A3L7SZH4-F1
#
_entry.id   AF-A0A3L7SZH4-F1
#
_cell.length_a   1.000
_cell.length_b   1.000
_cell.length_c   1.000
_cell.angle_alpha   90.00
_cell.angle_beta   90.00
_cell.angle_gamma   90.00
#
_symmetry.space_group_name_H-M   'P 1'
#
loop_
_entity.id
_entity.type
_entity.pdbx_description
1 polymer ?
#
loop_
_entity_poly.entity_id
_entity_poly.type
_entity_poly.pdbx_seq_one_letter_code
_entity_poly.pdbx_strand_id
1 'polypeptide(L)'
;MRRITAVAQRETRSAFTSPTGWIVLMISGIVASAAFFAGAFEESRPATLRTALIAAGWALFATAPALSMRSFSEEFRLKTWETLFASPLSPFEMVIGKALGCFVLIAASLVPISLLVLPLEWYSAPDYGEVACGLLGLLLAGMAATSIGIAVSTTTASQAVAFLGGFFAWFALVVGSRVLVGAVAIEFASTAAAVDPLRRLESFTLGLFDSAAVVYFLAITAVALAAATVSIERVRDRAARTRVGRIGARIEPFIFVLACAAAAIAIVALFSLPKLRVELDATKTRSYSLAPATTELLGGLDGDWKVLLFVDAAQADPAVLRQVDEVLERFHDANPAIDARRIDPSDPASSGAFEEALATIMATRASDVARCSKTVDRALATFDGFRADAVGQPAGLRAAAALLPADAPQRRTVEQVAALFAQIATDGEQFRSRIIELTRTTAARPLPDLEGARSALAEGFRLWSDQLASAASVFGQWRTQPSIPSAVRNVLTARIPVFDDLATQMQSARQELEALPALEFDTLGRDLLSGEAAVVAGGGKLAVVPAWRIFPRRTATSGTDLVSYSFGFRGEEVLSGAIRSIAAGVMPEVVFVHCEATSLLRAKKDHNDFVAVADSLRSAGFSVREWTPGRGEKPRAAEGRPQVFVAVPALARTQLDLSREERFLVTAVETLVSDGESVLLTAGRSMLAVLGQPDPWQSMLSAFGMEADAGRVILELEADAEGTPQTRAWQMIESVPSSAVALRLRGRAILFNQPMRIQLTDPAPAGVKREVAVTVEPSGDRWLADDTRGDGDGVHEVPTHKRFNDSLPVVVLAEREVESETQRVVLVASGGWLLTSVADNSIDLGGGRTALMNPGNRELLLASVAWLGNREDLVNSGLSGREVARIEGLTPIARRVWTIGFSALLALGPIAFGAGVLLRRKGRS
;
A
#
# COMPACT_ATOMS: atom_id res chain seq x y z
N MET A 1 -52.93 6.04 -6.08
CA MET A 1 -52.11 5.05 -5.35
C MET A 1 -52.79 3.70 -5.13
N ARG A 2 -53.99 3.61 -4.51
CA ARG A 2 -54.70 2.32 -4.29
C ARG A 2 -54.85 1.43 -5.54
N ARG A 3 -55.07 2.03 -6.70
CA ARG A 3 -55.20 1.33 -7.99
C ARG A 3 -53.89 0.68 -8.45
N ILE A 4 -52.80 1.44 -8.43
CA ILE A 4 -51.44 0.99 -8.78
C ILE A 4 -51.02 -0.18 -7.89
N THR A 5 -51.22 -0.05 -6.57
CA THR A 5 -50.86 -1.10 -5.60
C THR A 5 -51.66 -2.38 -5.82
N ALA A 6 -52.93 -2.28 -6.24
CA ALA A 6 -53.74 -3.46 -6.55
C ALA A 6 -53.21 -4.22 -7.78
N VAL A 7 -52.78 -3.51 -8.82
CA VAL A 7 -52.12 -4.11 -10.00
C VAL A 7 -50.80 -4.77 -9.60
N ALA A 8 -49.95 -4.06 -8.84
CA ALA A 8 -48.67 -4.60 -8.37
C ALA A 8 -48.86 -5.87 -7.54
N GLN A 9 -49.78 -5.87 -6.57
CA GLN A 9 -50.08 -7.04 -5.75
C GLN A 9 -50.60 -8.21 -6.57
N ARG A 10 -51.45 -7.96 -7.58
CA ARG A 10 -51.91 -9.01 -8.50
C ARG A 10 -50.76 -9.62 -9.27
N GLU A 11 -49.86 -8.79 -9.81
CA GLU A 11 -48.71 -9.23 -10.60
C GLU A 11 -47.74 -10.07 -9.76
N THR A 12 -47.36 -9.58 -8.58
CA THR A 12 -46.50 -10.31 -7.64
C THR A 12 -47.15 -11.63 -7.20
N ARG A 13 -48.45 -11.63 -6.87
CA ARG A 13 -49.17 -12.87 -6.53
C ARG A 13 -49.20 -13.84 -7.71
N SER A 14 -49.43 -13.37 -8.93
CA SER A 14 -49.42 -14.22 -10.14
C SER A 14 -48.07 -14.94 -10.31
N ALA A 15 -46.96 -14.22 -10.08
CA ALA A 15 -45.62 -14.77 -10.20
C ALA A 15 -45.28 -15.86 -9.17
N PHE A 16 -45.75 -15.73 -7.92
CA PHE A 16 -45.52 -16.74 -6.86
C PHE A 16 -46.59 -17.83 -6.78
N THR A 17 -47.74 -17.62 -7.45
CA THR A 17 -48.78 -18.64 -7.59
C THR A 17 -48.61 -19.52 -8.82
N SER A 18 -47.66 -19.16 -9.69
CA SER A 18 -47.13 -20.02 -10.74
C SER A 18 -45.70 -20.45 -10.38
N PRO A 19 -45.14 -21.51 -11.00
CA PRO A 19 -43.76 -21.92 -10.74
C PRO A 19 -42.69 -20.89 -11.14
N THR A 20 -43.06 -19.85 -11.90
CA THR A 20 -42.10 -18.98 -12.58
C THR A 20 -41.27 -18.14 -11.60
N GLY A 21 -41.89 -17.54 -10.57
CA GLY A 21 -41.14 -16.78 -9.56
C GLY A 21 -40.13 -17.66 -8.82
N TRP A 22 -40.53 -18.87 -8.43
CA TRP A 22 -39.66 -19.83 -7.73
C TRP A 22 -38.48 -20.31 -8.58
N ILE A 23 -38.68 -20.50 -9.89
CA ILE A 23 -37.61 -20.87 -10.83
C ILE A 23 -36.59 -19.74 -10.96
N VAL A 24 -37.02 -18.48 -10.99
CA VAL A 24 -36.09 -17.34 -11.07
C VAL A 24 -35.23 -17.24 -9.80
N LEU A 25 -35.81 -17.45 -8.62
CA LEU A 25 -35.07 -17.51 -7.36
C LEU A 25 -34.05 -18.65 -7.36
N MET A 26 -34.44 -19.85 -7.84
CA MET A 26 -33.54 -21.00 -7.99
C MET A 26 -32.35 -20.65 -8.89
N ILE A 27 -32.58 -20.14 -10.10
CA ILE A 27 -31.52 -19.84 -11.07
C ILE A 27 -30.56 -18.78 -10.51
N SER A 28 -31.11 -17.74 -9.89
CA SER A 28 -30.30 -16.67 -9.27
C SER A 28 -29.43 -17.21 -8.14
N GLY A 29 -29.99 -18.12 -7.31
CA GLY A 29 -29.25 -18.83 -6.26
C GLY A 29 -28.13 -19.70 -6.81
N ILE A 30 -28.40 -20.50 -7.85
CA ILE A 30 -27.41 -21.39 -8.49
C ILE A 30 -26.25 -20.57 -9.08
N VAL A 31 -26.54 -19.52 -9.84
CA VAL A 31 -25.50 -18.71 -10.49
C VAL A 31 -24.63 -18.03 -9.44
N ALA A 32 -25.24 -17.44 -8.41
CA ALA A 32 -24.51 -16.76 -7.34
C ALA A 32 -23.69 -17.74 -6.50
N SER A 33 -24.25 -18.90 -6.12
CA SER A 33 -23.54 -19.88 -5.29
C SER A 33 -22.39 -20.54 -6.05
N ALA A 34 -22.58 -20.88 -7.34
CA ALA A 34 -21.53 -21.44 -8.17
C ALA A 34 -20.33 -20.47 -8.29
N ALA A 35 -20.60 -19.18 -8.54
CA ALA A 35 -19.56 -18.16 -8.62
C ALA A 35 -18.86 -17.93 -7.27
N PHE A 36 -19.61 -17.89 -6.17
CA PHE A 36 -19.07 -17.71 -4.82
C PHE A 36 -18.14 -18.84 -4.40
N PHE A 37 -18.62 -20.09 -4.47
CA PHE A 37 -17.84 -21.25 -3.99
C PHE A 37 -16.67 -21.61 -4.89
N ALA A 38 -16.74 -21.30 -6.19
CA ALA A 38 -15.65 -21.53 -7.12
C ALA A 38 -14.53 -20.46 -7.00
N GLY A 39 -14.88 -19.21 -6.70
CA GLY A 39 -13.95 -18.08 -6.84
C GLY A 39 -13.65 -17.26 -5.59
N ALA A 40 -14.43 -17.38 -4.50
CA ALA A 40 -14.27 -16.54 -3.30
C ALA A 40 -14.16 -17.32 -1.98
N PHE A 41 -14.81 -18.48 -1.87
CA PHE A 41 -14.86 -19.24 -0.61
C PHE A 41 -13.74 -20.29 -0.49
N GLU A 42 -12.60 -19.85 0.02
CA GLU A 42 -11.39 -20.66 0.22
C GLU A 42 -10.56 -20.08 1.39
N GLU A 43 -9.76 -20.92 2.05
CA GLU A 43 -8.91 -20.51 3.18
C GLU A 43 -7.98 -19.36 2.76
N SER A 44 -7.77 -18.38 3.66
CA SER A 44 -6.91 -17.22 3.44
C SER A 44 -7.36 -16.25 2.33
N ARG A 45 -8.51 -16.50 1.67
CA ARG A 45 -9.11 -15.54 0.72
C ARG A 45 -9.88 -14.43 1.46
N PRO A 46 -10.02 -13.25 0.84
CA PRO A 46 -10.88 -12.19 1.34
C PRO A 46 -12.34 -12.64 1.47
N ALA A 47 -13.00 -12.27 2.57
CA ALA A 47 -14.41 -12.53 2.82
C ALA A 47 -15.30 -11.52 2.06
N THR A 48 -15.43 -11.73 0.75
CA THR A 48 -16.19 -10.86 -0.18
C THR A 48 -17.27 -11.64 -0.94
N LEU A 49 -18.39 -10.97 -1.25
CA LEU A 49 -19.43 -11.49 -2.16
C LEU A 49 -19.31 -10.97 -3.59
N ARG A 50 -18.27 -10.19 -3.89
CA ARG A 50 -18.08 -9.52 -5.19
C ARG A 50 -18.20 -10.47 -6.37
N THR A 51 -17.56 -11.65 -6.32
CA THR A 51 -17.61 -12.64 -7.40
C THR A 51 -19.04 -13.10 -7.67
N ALA A 52 -19.84 -13.30 -6.63
CA ALA A 52 -21.25 -13.66 -6.73
C ALA A 52 -22.10 -12.51 -7.29
N LEU A 53 -21.84 -11.28 -6.83
CA LEU A 53 -22.54 -10.07 -7.27
C LEU A 53 -22.28 -9.77 -8.75
N ILE A 54 -21.04 -9.90 -9.22
CA ILE A 54 -20.67 -9.74 -10.63
C ILE A 54 -21.38 -10.81 -11.48
N ALA A 55 -21.35 -12.08 -11.06
CA ALA A 55 -22.04 -13.16 -11.76
C ALA A 55 -23.56 -12.92 -11.83
N ALA A 56 -24.17 -12.41 -10.76
CA ALA A 56 -25.58 -12.02 -10.74
C ALA A 56 -25.87 -10.84 -11.68
N GLY A 57 -24.94 -9.88 -11.78
CA GLY A 57 -25.03 -8.76 -12.74
C GLY A 57 -25.06 -9.25 -14.19
N TRP A 58 -24.23 -10.24 -14.54
CA TRP A 58 -24.30 -10.91 -15.85
C TRP A 58 -25.60 -11.71 -16.02
N ALA A 59 -26.09 -12.36 -14.96
CA ALA A 59 -27.35 -13.09 -15.02
C ALA A 59 -28.54 -12.19 -15.35
N LEU A 60 -28.49 -10.88 -15.03
CA LEU A 60 -29.55 -9.91 -15.37
C LEU A 60 -29.86 -9.84 -16.87
N PHE A 61 -28.90 -10.12 -17.75
CA PHE A 61 -29.16 -10.19 -19.20
C PHE A 61 -30.25 -11.21 -19.52
N ALA A 62 -30.29 -12.34 -18.82
CA ALA A 62 -31.30 -13.37 -19.02
C ALA A 62 -32.49 -13.21 -18.07
N THR A 63 -32.26 -12.91 -16.78
CA THR A 63 -33.33 -12.90 -15.77
C THR A 63 -34.26 -11.71 -15.93
N ALA A 64 -33.75 -10.51 -16.25
CA ALA A 64 -34.61 -9.32 -16.36
C ALA A 64 -35.61 -9.42 -17.53
N PRO A 65 -35.21 -9.80 -18.77
CA PRO A 65 -36.15 -10.03 -19.86
C PRO A 65 -37.11 -11.20 -19.59
N ALA A 66 -36.66 -12.27 -18.90
CA ALA A 66 -37.53 -13.39 -18.53
C ALA A 66 -38.66 -12.97 -17.57
N LEU A 67 -38.37 -12.06 -16.64
CA LEU A 67 -39.36 -11.52 -15.70
C LEU A 67 -40.33 -10.55 -16.38
N SER A 68 -39.86 -9.72 -17.30
CA SER A 68 -40.69 -8.72 -17.96
C SER A 68 -41.46 -9.22 -19.18
N MET A 69 -40.99 -10.28 -19.85
CA MET A 69 -41.54 -10.69 -21.16
C MET A 69 -43.04 -10.95 -21.12
N ARG A 70 -43.57 -11.50 -20.01
CA ARG A 70 -45.00 -11.84 -19.88
C ARG A 70 -45.89 -10.67 -19.54
N SER A 71 -45.32 -9.55 -19.07
CA SER A 71 -46.03 -8.43 -18.47
C SER A 71 -47.21 -7.94 -19.33
N PHE A 72 -46.95 -7.57 -20.59
CA PHE A 72 -48.01 -7.19 -21.55
C PHE A 72 -48.19 -8.20 -22.70
N SER A 73 -47.14 -8.91 -23.11
CA SER A 73 -47.25 -9.83 -24.26
C SER A 73 -48.25 -10.96 -24.02
N GLU A 74 -48.38 -11.43 -22.77
CA GLU A 74 -49.35 -12.46 -22.42
C GLU A 74 -50.79 -11.95 -22.47
N GLU A 75 -51.01 -10.70 -22.07
CA GLU A 75 -52.34 -10.08 -22.13
C GLU A 75 -52.79 -9.84 -23.58
N PHE A 76 -51.85 -9.47 -24.46
CA PHE A 76 -52.11 -9.39 -25.90
C PHE A 76 -52.39 -10.76 -26.52
N ARG A 77 -51.62 -11.79 -26.14
CA ARG A 77 -51.82 -13.16 -26.61
C ARG A 77 -53.16 -13.73 -26.17
N LEU A 78 -53.54 -13.53 -24.91
CA LEU A 78 -54.78 -14.04 -24.31
C LEU A 78 -56.00 -13.15 -24.59
N LYS A 79 -55.83 -12.02 -25.29
CA LYS A 79 -56.85 -10.99 -25.54
C LYS A 79 -57.51 -10.42 -24.27
N THR A 80 -56.86 -10.53 -23.12
CA THR A 80 -57.34 -9.98 -21.85
C THR A 80 -57.07 -8.48 -21.71
N TRP A 81 -56.27 -7.92 -22.63
CA TRP A 81 -55.98 -6.48 -22.70
C TRP A 81 -57.24 -5.62 -22.91
N GLU A 82 -58.28 -6.14 -23.58
CA GLU A 82 -59.56 -5.45 -23.78
C GLU A 82 -60.26 -5.20 -22.44
N THR A 83 -60.29 -6.21 -21.57
CA THR A 83 -60.83 -6.10 -20.21
C THR A 83 -60.00 -5.17 -19.35
N LEU A 84 -58.68 -5.16 -19.53
CA LEU A 84 -57.80 -4.24 -18.81
C LEU A 84 -58.05 -2.78 -19.23
N PHE A 85 -58.22 -2.51 -20.53
CA PHE A 85 -58.53 -1.17 -21.04
C PHE A 85 -59.96 -0.71 -20.75
N ALA A 86 -60.89 -1.63 -20.58
CA ALA A 86 -62.26 -1.34 -20.11
C ALA A 86 -62.30 -0.96 -18.62
N SER A 87 -61.27 -1.30 -17.85
CA SER A 87 -61.17 -0.90 -16.45
C SER A 87 -60.83 0.59 -16.32
N PRO A 88 -61.23 1.29 -15.23
CA PRO A 88 -60.99 2.73 -15.04
C PRO A 88 -59.53 3.02 -14.61
N LEU A 89 -58.57 2.40 -15.26
CA LEU A 89 -57.12 2.57 -15.05
C LEU A 89 -56.54 3.41 -16.18
N SER A 90 -55.66 4.36 -15.86
CA SER A 90 -54.86 5.04 -16.87
C SER A 90 -53.72 4.14 -17.37
N PRO A 91 -53.24 4.30 -18.61
CA PRO A 91 -52.07 3.58 -19.13
C PRO A 91 -50.84 3.71 -18.23
N PHE A 92 -50.60 4.90 -17.68
CA PHE A 92 -49.53 5.16 -16.71
C PHE A 92 -49.70 4.31 -15.44
N GLU A 93 -50.90 4.28 -14.85
CA GLU A 93 -51.17 3.46 -13.66
C GLU A 93 -50.99 1.95 -13.93
N MET A 94 -51.34 1.49 -15.13
CA MET A 94 -51.14 0.08 -15.53
C MET A 94 -49.67 -0.27 -15.61
N VAL A 95 -48.88 0.55 -16.30
CA VAL A 95 -47.44 0.34 -16.51
C VAL A 95 -46.68 0.38 -15.18
N ILE A 96 -46.91 1.40 -14.35
CA ILE A 96 -46.26 1.52 -13.04
C ILE A 96 -46.65 0.35 -12.13
N GLY A 97 -47.92 -0.06 -12.13
CA GLY A 97 -48.39 -1.19 -11.35
C GLY A 97 -47.67 -2.50 -11.71
N LYS A 98 -47.54 -2.78 -13.01
CA LYS A 98 -46.80 -3.96 -13.51
C LYS A 98 -45.30 -3.86 -13.21
N ALA A 99 -44.70 -2.69 -13.41
CA ALA A 99 -43.28 -2.45 -13.11
C ALA A 99 -42.96 -2.72 -11.64
N LEU A 100 -43.74 -2.15 -10.71
CA LEU A 100 -43.58 -2.42 -9.28
C LEU A 100 -43.72 -3.91 -8.94
N GLY A 101 -44.64 -4.61 -9.60
CA GLY A 101 -44.78 -6.07 -9.47
C GLY A 101 -43.51 -6.83 -9.84
N CYS A 102 -42.89 -6.47 -10.97
CA CYS A 102 -41.63 -7.05 -11.41
C CYS A 102 -40.43 -6.62 -10.54
N PHE A 103 -40.41 -5.38 -10.03
CA PHE A 103 -39.35 -4.91 -9.13
C PHE A 103 -39.31 -5.70 -7.82
N VAL A 104 -40.48 -6.09 -7.29
CA VAL A 104 -40.56 -7.00 -6.15
C VAL A 104 -39.97 -8.38 -6.48
N LEU A 105 -40.12 -8.86 -7.71
CA LEU A 105 -39.52 -10.14 -8.13
C LEU A 105 -38.00 -10.05 -8.28
N ILE A 106 -37.49 -8.92 -8.80
CA ILE A 106 -36.04 -8.64 -8.80
C ILE A 106 -35.53 -8.59 -7.37
N ALA A 107 -36.17 -7.85 -6.47
CA ALA A 107 -35.78 -7.79 -5.06
C ALA A 107 -35.80 -9.19 -4.40
N ALA A 108 -36.82 -10.01 -4.69
CA ALA A 108 -36.89 -11.39 -4.22
C ALA A 108 -35.76 -12.28 -4.78
N SER A 109 -35.31 -12.05 -6.03
CA SER A 109 -34.19 -12.79 -6.63
C SER A 109 -32.83 -12.47 -6.00
N LEU A 110 -32.73 -11.36 -5.25
CA LEU A 110 -31.52 -11.00 -4.51
C LEU A 110 -31.42 -11.73 -3.15
N VAL A 111 -32.52 -12.28 -2.64
CA VAL A 111 -32.54 -12.98 -1.34
C VAL A 111 -31.56 -14.17 -1.31
N PRO A 112 -31.56 -15.09 -2.30
CA PRO A 112 -30.57 -16.17 -2.34
C PRO A 112 -29.12 -15.68 -2.36
N ILE A 113 -28.84 -14.54 -2.99
CA ILE A 113 -27.51 -13.93 -3.04
C ILE A 113 -27.11 -13.42 -1.66
N SER A 114 -28.02 -12.72 -0.96
CA SER A 114 -27.78 -12.21 0.38
C SER A 114 -27.53 -13.31 1.42
N LEU A 115 -28.08 -14.50 1.23
CA LEU A 115 -27.86 -15.64 2.11
C LEU A 115 -26.42 -16.19 2.05
N LEU A 116 -25.65 -15.87 0.99
CA LEU A 116 -24.23 -16.24 0.89
C LEU A 116 -23.34 -15.51 1.91
N VAL A 117 -23.86 -14.49 2.61
CA VAL A 117 -23.16 -13.88 3.76
C VAL A 117 -23.02 -14.88 4.92
N LEU A 118 -23.95 -15.83 5.07
CA LEU A 118 -23.96 -16.77 6.21
C LEU A 118 -22.71 -17.66 6.28
N PRO A 119 -22.25 -18.30 5.19
CA PRO A 119 -20.95 -18.97 5.18
C PRO A 119 -19.78 -18.05 5.55
N LEU A 120 -19.80 -16.78 5.15
CA LEU A 120 -18.71 -15.84 5.45
C LEU A 120 -18.68 -15.44 6.92
N GLU A 121 -19.83 -15.13 7.51
CA GLU A 121 -19.96 -14.80 8.94
C GLU A 121 -19.50 -15.93 9.86
N TRP A 122 -19.53 -17.18 9.38
CA TRP A 122 -19.09 -18.32 10.17
C TRP A 122 -17.56 -18.41 10.31
N TYR A 123 -16.81 -17.92 9.32
CA TYR A 123 -15.34 -18.04 9.25
C TYR A 123 -14.61 -16.70 9.19
N SER A 124 -15.34 -15.58 9.17
CA SER A 124 -14.79 -14.23 9.03
C SER A 124 -15.84 -13.17 9.41
N ALA A 125 -15.44 -11.90 9.36
CA ALA A 125 -16.31 -10.75 9.55
C ALA A 125 -16.56 -10.00 8.22
N PRO A 126 -17.43 -10.51 7.32
CA PRO A 126 -17.66 -9.93 6.00
C PRO A 126 -18.06 -8.45 6.03
N ASP A 127 -17.77 -7.76 4.95
CA ASP A 127 -18.09 -6.34 4.80
C ASP A 127 -19.56 -6.12 4.41
N TYR A 128 -20.39 -5.84 5.41
CA TYR A 128 -21.81 -5.54 5.19
C TYR A 128 -22.05 -4.32 4.31
N GLY A 129 -21.15 -3.34 4.29
CA GLY A 129 -21.28 -2.16 3.44
C GLY A 129 -21.03 -2.49 1.97
N GLU A 130 -20.02 -3.32 1.69
CA GLU A 130 -19.79 -3.90 0.36
C GLU A 130 -21.03 -4.68 -0.12
N VAL A 131 -21.55 -5.56 0.73
CA VAL A 131 -22.72 -6.39 0.41
C VAL A 131 -23.96 -5.52 0.15
N ALA A 132 -24.25 -4.56 1.03
CA ALA A 132 -25.43 -3.70 0.91
C ALA A 132 -25.37 -2.83 -0.36
N CYS A 133 -24.20 -2.24 -0.67
CA CYS A 133 -24.01 -1.45 -1.89
C CYS A 133 -24.14 -2.32 -3.14
N GLY A 134 -23.53 -3.50 -3.15
CA GLY A 134 -23.62 -4.44 -4.26
C GLY A 134 -25.05 -4.89 -4.54
N LEU A 135 -25.81 -5.23 -3.49
CA LEU A 135 -27.23 -5.60 -3.61
C LEU A 135 -28.09 -4.43 -4.09
N LEU A 136 -27.82 -3.21 -3.62
CA LEU A 136 -28.51 -2.00 -4.09
C LEU A 136 -28.22 -1.73 -5.57
N GLY A 137 -26.96 -1.83 -5.99
CA GLY A 137 -26.55 -1.69 -7.39
C GLY A 137 -27.26 -2.70 -8.29
N LEU A 138 -27.31 -3.97 -7.88
CA LEU A 138 -28.04 -5.02 -8.61
C LEU A 138 -29.54 -4.77 -8.67
N LEU A 139 -30.15 -4.28 -7.58
CA LEU A 139 -31.57 -3.93 -7.56
C LEU A 139 -31.87 -2.82 -8.59
N LEU A 140 -31.07 -1.75 -8.59
CA LEU A 140 -31.22 -0.61 -9.50
C LEU A 140 -30.99 -1.01 -10.96
N ALA A 141 -29.93 -1.77 -11.24
CA ALA A 141 -29.67 -2.30 -12.58
C ALA A 141 -30.78 -3.24 -13.05
N GLY A 142 -31.28 -4.11 -12.16
CA GLY A 142 -32.41 -4.99 -12.43
C GLY A 142 -33.70 -4.21 -12.73
N MET A 143 -34.00 -3.16 -11.98
CA MET A 143 -35.16 -2.27 -12.25
C MET A 143 -35.07 -1.63 -13.64
N ALA A 144 -33.89 -1.13 -14.02
CA ALA A 144 -33.66 -0.54 -15.34
C ALA A 144 -33.84 -1.57 -16.47
N ALA A 145 -33.18 -2.72 -16.37
CA ALA A 145 -33.25 -3.78 -17.36
C ALA A 145 -34.68 -4.36 -17.51
N THR A 146 -35.37 -4.59 -16.40
CA THR A 146 -36.76 -5.06 -16.40
C THR A 146 -37.70 -4.00 -16.99
N SER A 147 -37.48 -2.72 -16.74
CA SER A 147 -38.31 -1.64 -17.32
C SER A 147 -38.16 -1.57 -18.84
N ILE A 148 -36.94 -1.74 -19.36
CA ILE A 148 -36.70 -1.88 -20.81
C ILE A 148 -37.45 -3.09 -21.36
N GLY A 149 -37.35 -4.24 -20.69
CA GLY A 149 -38.07 -5.44 -21.10
C GLY A 149 -39.61 -5.29 -21.05
N ILE A 150 -40.15 -4.53 -20.09
CA ILE A 150 -41.58 -4.19 -20.05
C ILE A 150 -41.95 -3.35 -21.27
N ALA A 151 -41.16 -2.33 -21.61
CA ALA A 151 -41.39 -1.49 -22.78
C ALA A 151 -41.36 -2.29 -24.10
N VAL A 152 -40.46 -3.27 -24.22
CA VAL A 152 -40.44 -4.18 -25.37
C VAL A 152 -41.66 -5.11 -25.36
N SER A 153 -42.11 -5.57 -24.19
CA SER A 153 -43.29 -6.46 -24.09
C SER A 153 -44.59 -5.79 -24.58
N THR A 154 -44.67 -4.46 -24.58
CA THR A 154 -45.85 -3.74 -25.09
C THR A 154 -45.90 -3.68 -26.62
N THR A 155 -44.83 -4.07 -27.33
CA THR A 155 -44.77 -4.01 -28.80
C THR A 155 -45.06 -5.33 -29.49
N THR A 156 -45.23 -6.43 -28.75
CA THR A 156 -45.39 -7.77 -29.31
C THR A 156 -46.32 -8.65 -28.48
N ALA A 157 -47.08 -9.52 -29.15
CA ALA A 157 -47.89 -10.56 -28.50
C ALA A 157 -47.11 -11.87 -28.27
N SER A 158 -45.88 -11.99 -28.81
CA SER A 158 -45.04 -13.17 -28.64
C SER A 158 -44.08 -13.00 -27.46
N GLN A 159 -44.22 -13.86 -26.44
CA GLN A 159 -43.31 -13.89 -25.28
C GLN A 159 -41.85 -14.10 -25.69
N ALA A 160 -41.60 -14.93 -26.71
CA ALA A 160 -40.23 -15.17 -27.21
C ALA A 160 -39.65 -13.89 -27.84
N VAL A 161 -40.42 -13.16 -28.64
CA VAL A 161 -39.97 -11.90 -29.25
C VAL A 161 -39.78 -10.83 -28.17
N ALA A 162 -40.64 -10.78 -27.15
CA ALA A 162 -40.49 -9.86 -26.03
C ALA A 162 -39.21 -10.14 -25.24
N PHE A 163 -38.90 -11.42 -25.01
CA PHE A 163 -37.67 -11.85 -24.36
C PHE A 163 -36.43 -11.44 -25.16
N LEU A 164 -36.34 -11.83 -26.44
CA LEU A 164 -35.18 -11.51 -27.29
C LEU A 164 -35.01 -10.00 -27.43
N GLY A 165 -36.09 -9.25 -27.65
CA GLY A 165 -36.02 -7.80 -27.79
C GLY A 165 -35.55 -7.12 -26.49
N GLY A 166 -36.03 -7.56 -25.33
CA GLY A 166 -35.55 -7.06 -24.03
C GLY A 166 -34.08 -7.38 -23.79
N PHE A 167 -33.66 -8.61 -24.08
CA PHE A 167 -32.26 -9.06 -24.00
C PHE A 167 -31.35 -8.19 -24.87
N PHE A 168 -31.66 -8.07 -26.17
CA PHE A 168 -30.82 -7.33 -27.11
C PHE A 168 -30.85 -5.82 -26.85
N ALA A 169 -31.95 -5.26 -26.34
CA ALA A 169 -32.00 -3.85 -25.96
C ALA A 169 -31.07 -3.56 -24.76
N TRP A 170 -31.10 -4.39 -23.73
CA TRP A 170 -30.19 -4.26 -22.59
C TRP A 170 -28.73 -4.54 -22.99
N PHE A 171 -28.50 -5.58 -23.79
CA PHE A 171 -27.17 -5.90 -24.33
C PHE A 171 -26.60 -4.80 -25.20
N ALA A 172 -27.40 -4.22 -26.10
CA ALA A 172 -26.97 -3.11 -26.94
C ALA A 172 -26.65 -1.85 -26.13
N LEU A 173 -27.36 -1.59 -25.03
CA LEU A 173 -27.03 -0.49 -24.13
C LEU A 173 -25.65 -0.69 -23.49
N VAL A 174 -25.39 -1.87 -22.93
CA VAL A 174 -24.13 -2.18 -22.24
C VAL A 174 -22.93 -2.26 -23.19
N VAL A 175 -23.07 -2.97 -24.32
CA VAL A 175 -21.97 -3.12 -25.28
C VAL A 175 -21.79 -1.84 -26.10
N GLY A 176 -22.90 -1.20 -26.51
CA GLY A 176 -22.87 0.03 -27.28
C GLY A 176 -22.19 1.17 -26.55
N SER A 177 -22.42 1.32 -25.24
CA SER A 177 -21.72 2.33 -24.44
C SER A 177 -20.21 2.11 -24.41
N ARG A 178 -19.75 0.84 -24.35
CA ARG A 178 -18.31 0.53 -24.33
C ARG A 178 -17.62 0.78 -25.66
N VAL A 179 -18.28 0.44 -26.77
CA VAL A 179 -17.77 0.75 -28.12
C VAL A 179 -17.69 2.26 -28.33
N LEU A 180 -18.68 3.01 -27.81
CA LEU A 180 -18.71 4.46 -27.92
C LEU A 180 -17.49 5.12 -27.26
N VAL A 181 -17.04 4.64 -26.09
CA VAL A 181 -15.85 5.18 -25.40
C VAL A 181 -14.60 5.12 -26.27
N GLY A 182 -14.39 4.04 -27.03
CA GLY A 182 -13.23 3.91 -27.92
C GLY A 182 -13.36 4.66 -29.25
N ALA A 183 -14.58 5.11 -29.60
CA ALA A 183 -14.88 5.76 -30.88
C ALA A 183 -14.90 7.30 -30.80
N VAL A 184 -14.95 7.87 -29.60
CA VAL A 184 -15.05 9.30 -29.37
C VAL A 184 -13.68 9.87 -29.00
N ALA A 185 -13.42 11.14 -29.35
CA ALA A 185 -12.20 11.87 -28.94
C ALA A 185 -11.99 11.85 -27.41
N ILE A 186 -10.72 11.86 -26.99
CA ILE A 186 -10.30 11.70 -25.58
C ILE A 186 -11.01 12.69 -24.64
N GLU A 187 -11.24 13.92 -25.09
CA GLU A 187 -11.92 14.97 -24.33
C GLU A 187 -13.36 14.61 -23.90
N PHE A 188 -14.04 13.75 -24.67
CA PHE A 188 -15.40 13.28 -24.36
C PHE A 188 -15.43 11.84 -23.86
N ALA A 189 -14.27 11.19 -23.71
CA ALA A 189 -14.18 9.80 -23.26
C ALA A 189 -14.74 9.63 -21.84
N SER A 190 -14.56 10.62 -20.96
CA SER A 190 -15.13 10.64 -19.60
C SER A 190 -16.67 10.67 -19.64
N THR A 191 -17.25 11.52 -20.48
CA THR A 191 -18.70 11.63 -20.69
C THR A 191 -19.28 10.39 -21.36
N ALA A 192 -18.57 9.80 -22.34
CA ALA A 192 -18.98 8.54 -22.96
C ALA A 192 -18.94 7.39 -21.97
N ALA A 193 -17.92 7.35 -21.10
CA ALA A 193 -17.79 6.31 -20.08
C ALA A 193 -18.82 6.46 -18.94
N ALA A 194 -19.36 7.66 -18.72
CA ALA A 194 -20.45 7.90 -17.79
C ALA A 194 -21.77 7.20 -18.21
N VAL A 195 -21.89 6.76 -19.47
CA VAL A 195 -23.07 6.08 -20.02
C VAL A 195 -23.01 4.55 -19.84
N ASP A 196 -21.87 3.96 -19.42
CA ASP A 196 -21.72 2.50 -19.26
C ASP A 196 -22.45 1.96 -18.01
N PRO A 197 -23.55 1.18 -18.17
CA PRO A 197 -24.27 0.61 -17.03
C PRO A 197 -23.43 -0.38 -16.21
N LEU A 198 -22.54 -1.14 -16.86
CA LEU A 198 -21.75 -2.18 -16.20
C LEU A 198 -20.64 -1.53 -15.35
N ARG A 199 -19.99 -0.47 -15.86
CA ARG A 199 -19.01 0.30 -15.06
C ARG A 199 -19.65 0.93 -13.80
N ARG A 200 -20.86 1.47 -13.95
CA ARG A 200 -21.64 2.00 -12.82
C ARG A 200 -22.00 0.90 -11.82
N LEU A 201 -22.37 -0.29 -12.30
CA LEU A 201 -22.65 -1.45 -11.44
C LEU A 201 -21.38 -1.98 -10.74
N GLU A 202 -20.25 -2.05 -11.44
CA GLU A 202 -18.97 -2.49 -10.89
C GLU A 202 -18.57 -1.65 -9.67
N SER A 203 -18.81 -0.34 -9.69
CA SER A 203 -18.55 0.55 -8.54
C SER A 203 -19.35 0.12 -7.29
N PHE A 204 -20.64 -0.18 -7.44
CA PHE A 204 -21.46 -0.72 -6.34
C PHE A 204 -20.96 -2.08 -5.84
N THR A 205 -20.48 -2.96 -6.73
CA THR A 205 -19.91 -4.27 -6.31
C THR A 205 -18.60 -4.15 -5.54
N LEU A 206 -17.95 -2.97 -5.58
CA LEU A 206 -16.78 -2.64 -4.78
C LEU A 206 -17.12 -2.03 -3.42
N GLY A 207 -18.40 -1.85 -3.11
CA GLY A 207 -18.83 -1.14 -1.90
C GLY A 207 -18.86 0.38 -2.04
N LEU A 208 -18.71 0.90 -3.26
CA LEU A 208 -18.80 2.33 -3.53
C LEU A 208 -20.23 2.73 -3.88
N PHE A 209 -20.83 3.55 -3.03
CA PHE A 209 -22.09 4.20 -3.31
C PHE A 209 -21.84 5.48 -4.11
N ASP A 210 -22.36 5.55 -5.33
CA ASP A 210 -22.31 6.74 -6.17
C ASP A 210 -23.73 7.24 -6.48
N SER A 211 -24.08 8.45 -6.01
CA SER A 211 -25.38 9.05 -6.26
C SER A 211 -25.66 9.26 -7.75
N ALA A 212 -24.63 9.54 -8.56
CA ALA A 212 -24.78 9.71 -10.00
C ALA A 212 -25.18 8.39 -10.67
N ALA A 213 -24.69 7.26 -10.15
CA ALA A 213 -25.05 5.93 -10.61
C ALA A 213 -26.50 5.57 -10.24
N VAL A 214 -26.96 5.95 -9.04
CA VAL A 214 -28.37 5.79 -8.64
C VAL A 214 -29.29 6.56 -9.58
N VAL A 215 -28.99 7.84 -9.80
CA VAL A 215 -29.77 8.72 -10.69
C VAL A 215 -29.80 8.17 -12.12
N TYR A 216 -28.68 7.64 -12.60
CA TYR A 216 -28.59 7.00 -13.92
C TYR A 216 -29.55 5.82 -14.10
N PHE A 217 -29.55 4.84 -13.18
CA PHE A 217 -30.45 3.68 -13.30
C PHE A 217 -31.92 4.08 -13.14
N LEU A 218 -32.23 5.05 -12.28
CA LEU A 218 -33.58 5.60 -12.14
C LEU A 218 -34.03 6.36 -13.40
N ALA A 219 -33.12 7.08 -14.06
CA ALA A 219 -33.39 7.80 -15.29
C ALA A 219 -33.72 6.83 -16.45
N ILE A 220 -32.94 5.75 -16.61
CA ILE A 220 -33.25 4.70 -17.59
C ILE A 220 -34.59 4.04 -17.29
N THR A 221 -34.84 3.73 -16.02
CA THR A 221 -36.12 3.18 -15.55
C THR A 221 -37.27 4.11 -15.96
N ALA A 222 -37.17 5.40 -15.69
CA ALA A 222 -38.20 6.38 -16.03
C ALA A 222 -38.43 6.49 -17.55
N VAL A 223 -37.38 6.55 -18.36
CA VAL A 223 -37.47 6.62 -19.83
C VAL A 223 -38.13 5.37 -20.40
N ALA A 224 -37.75 4.18 -19.92
CA ALA A 224 -38.32 2.93 -20.38
C ALA A 224 -39.82 2.81 -20.01
N LEU A 225 -40.21 3.21 -18.80
CA LEU A 225 -41.62 3.21 -18.38
C LEU A 225 -42.45 4.27 -19.12
N ALA A 226 -41.86 5.43 -19.44
CA ALA A 226 -42.49 6.42 -20.30
C ALA A 226 -42.72 5.86 -21.71
N ALA A 227 -41.73 5.18 -22.29
CA ALA A 227 -41.85 4.50 -23.58
C ALA A 227 -42.93 3.41 -23.56
N ALA A 228 -43.01 2.62 -22.49
CA ALA A 228 -44.07 1.62 -22.30
C ALA A 228 -45.46 2.26 -22.23
N THR A 229 -45.61 3.35 -21.47
CA THR A 229 -46.88 4.09 -21.31
C THR A 229 -47.37 4.63 -22.64
N VAL A 230 -46.49 5.30 -23.38
CA VAL A 230 -46.76 5.81 -24.73
C VAL A 230 -47.13 4.69 -25.70
N SER A 231 -46.45 3.55 -25.61
CA SER A 231 -46.73 2.39 -26.46
C SER A 231 -48.15 1.84 -26.20
N ILE A 232 -48.57 1.75 -24.93
CA ILE A 232 -49.91 1.32 -24.54
C ILE A 232 -50.99 2.33 -24.93
N GLU A 233 -50.74 3.63 -24.76
CA GLU A 233 -51.65 4.69 -25.22
C GLU A 233 -51.94 4.59 -26.71
N ARG A 234 -50.91 4.31 -27.53
CA ARG A 234 -51.07 4.08 -28.97
C ARG A 234 -51.94 2.87 -29.29
N VAL A 235 -51.86 1.79 -28.50
CA VAL A 235 -52.72 0.62 -28.70
C VAL A 235 -54.17 0.96 -28.33
N ARG A 236 -54.39 1.74 -27.28
CA ARG A 236 -55.73 2.20 -26.86
C ARG A 236 -56.38 3.12 -27.90
N ASP A 237 -55.63 4.07 -28.45
CA ASP A 237 -56.16 5.12 -29.33
C ASP A 237 -56.34 4.66 -30.80
N ARG A 238 -55.73 3.53 -31.21
CA ARG A 238 -55.93 2.91 -32.55
C ARG A 238 -57.38 2.56 -32.84
N ALA A 239 -58.22 2.41 -31.82
CA ALA A 239 -59.65 2.12 -31.97
C ALA A 239 -60.49 3.32 -32.45
N ALA A 240 -59.96 4.55 -32.47
CA ALA A 240 -60.82 5.75 -32.46
C ALA A 240 -60.72 6.76 -33.64
N ARG A 241 -59.81 6.69 -34.65
CA ARG A 241 -59.60 7.87 -35.55
C ARG A 241 -59.28 7.65 -37.05
N THR A 242 -59.64 8.69 -37.84
CA THR A 242 -59.57 8.85 -39.32
C THR A 242 -58.14 8.95 -39.91
N ARG A 243 -58.01 8.90 -41.24
CA ARG A 243 -56.75 8.72 -42.01
C ARG A 243 -55.70 9.85 -41.83
N VAL A 244 -56.11 11.10 -41.59
CA VAL A 244 -55.21 12.28 -41.42
C VAL A 244 -54.68 12.42 -39.98
N GLY A 245 -55.47 12.02 -38.97
CA GLY A 245 -55.02 11.97 -37.57
C GLY A 245 -53.92 10.93 -37.30
N ARG A 246 -53.64 10.01 -38.24
CA ARG A 246 -52.63 8.94 -38.07
C ARG A 246 -51.17 9.40 -38.21
N ILE A 247 -50.90 10.53 -38.88
CA ILE A 247 -49.53 11.02 -39.07
C ILE A 247 -49.10 11.84 -37.83
N GLY A 248 -49.94 12.79 -37.38
CA GLY A 248 -49.70 13.55 -36.14
C GLY A 248 -49.60 12.65 -34.90
N ALA A 249 -50.44 11.61 -34.81
CA ALA A 249 -50.42 10.63 -33.72
C ALA A 249 -49.18 9.71 -33.69
N ARG A 250 -48.31 9.73 -34.71
CA ARG A 250 -47.05 8.96 -34.72
C ARG A 250 -45.86 9.79 -34.19
N ILE A 251 -45.87 11.09 -34.43
CA ILE A 251 -44.73 11.98 -34.17
C ILE A 251 -44.73 12.47 -32.72
N GLU A 252 -45.86 12.97 -32.22
CA GLU A 252 -46.01 13.53 -30.86
C GLU A 252 -45.53 12.56 -29.75
N PRO A 253 -45.96 11.28 -29.72
CA PRO A 253 -45.45 10.33 -28.73
C PRO A 253 -43.98 9.96 -28.89
N PHE A 254 -43.42 10.04 -30.11
CA PHE A 254 -41.99 9.81 -30.34
C PHE A 254 -41.16 10.98 -29.80
N ILE A 255 -41.61 12.22 -30.04
CA ILE A 255 -41.02 13.44 -29.47
C ILE A 255 -41.08 13.41 -27.94
N PHE A 256 -42.19 12.97 -27.34
CA PHE A 256 -42.29 12.85 -25.89
C PHE A 256 -41.25 11.89 -25.30
N VAL A 257 -41.09 10.70 -25.88
CA VAL A 257 -40.05 9.74 -25.43
C VAL A 257 -38.65 10.33 -25.62
N LEU A 258 -38.40 11.01 -26.74
CA LEU A 258 -37.12 11.67 -26.99
C LEU A 258 -36.85 12.82 -25.99
N ALA A 259 -37.88 13.61 -25.64
CA ALA A 259 -37.79 14.67 -24.64
C ALA A 259 -37.52 14.11 -23.24
N CYS A 260 -38.18 13.01 -22.86
CA CYS A 260 -37.90 12.29 -21.62
C CYS A 260 -36.46 11.75 -21.59
N ALA A 261 -35.98 11.21 -22.71
CA ALA A 261 -34.60 10.74 -22.84
C ALA A 261 -33.59 11.90 -22.73
N ALA A 262 -33.85 13.03 -23.39
CA ALA A 262 -33.02 14.22 -23.28
C ALA A 262 -33.00 14.80 -21.85
N ALA A 263 -34.15 14.85 -21.18
CA ALA A 263 -34.25 15.27 -19.78
C ALA A 263 -33.51 14.31 -18.85
N ALA A 264 -33.62 13.00 -19.07
CA ALA A 264 -32.88 11.98 -18.33
C ALA A 264 -31.36 12.17 -18.49
N ILE A 265 -30.87 12.40 -19.71
CA ILE A 265 -29.45 12.67 -19.97
C ILE A 265 -29.01 13.94 -19.25
N ALA A 266 -29.80 15.02 -19.32
CA ALA A 266 -29.49 16.28 -18.63
C ALA A 266 -29.44 16.12 -17.10
N ILE A 267 -30.36 15.36 -16.51
CA ILE A 267 -30.37 15.05 -15.07
C ILE A 267 -29.12 14.23 -14.69
N VAL A 268 -28.78 13.21 -15.47
CA VAL A 268 -27.56 12.41 -15.22
C VAL A 268 -26.31 13.29 -15.32
N ALA A 269 -26.22 14.15 -16.33
CA ALA A 269 -25.10 15.09 -16.47
C ALA A 269 -25.01 16.05 -15.28
N LEU A 270 -26.14 16.61 -14.83
CA LEU A 270 -26.21 17.50 -13.68
C LEU A 270 -25.74 16.82 -12.38
N PHE A 271 -26.20 15.60 -12.11
CA PHE A 271 -25.79 14.82 -10.94
C PHE A 271 -24.39 14.20 -11.06
N SER A 272 -23.77 14.26 -12.24
CA SER A 272 -22.37 13.89 -12.44
C SER A 272 -21.40 15.06 -12.15
N LEU A 273 -21.90 16.26 -11.88
CA LEU A 273 -21.07 17.40 -11.47
C LEU A 273 -20.52 17.18 -10.05
N PRO A 274 -19.24 17.53 -9.78
CA PRO A 274 -18.61 17.29 -8.47
C PRO A 274 -19.39 17.83 -7.28
N LYS A 275 -20.07 18.98 -7.43
CA LYS A 275 -20.84 19.62 -6.34
C LYS A 275 -22.13 18.89 -5.95
N LEU A 276 -22.68 18.06 -6.84
CA LEU A 276 -23.97 17.36 -6.62
C LEU A 276 -23.79 15.84 -6.52
N ARG A 277 -22.60 15.34 -6.86
CA ARG A 277 -22.24 13.93 -6.76
C ARG A 277 -21.86 13.62 -5.31
N VAL A 278 -22.51 12.62 -4.74
CA VAL A 278 -22.18 12.09 -3.42
C VAL A 278 -21.60 10.70 -3.63
N GLU A 279 -20.30 10.57 -3.41
CA GLU A 279 -19.61 9.29 -3.33
C GLU A 279 -19.39 8.92 -1.87
N LEU A 280 -19.83 7.71 -1.51
CA LEU A 280 -19.64 7.16 -0.18
C LEU A 280 -19.01 5.78 -0.32
N ASP A 281 -17.81 5.63 0.23
CA ASP A 281 -17.16 4.34 0.38
C ASP A 281 -17.75 3.63 1.60
N ALA A 282 -18.65 2.69 1.34
CA ALA A 282 -19.33 1.94 2.39
C ALA A 282 -18.48 0.79 2.93
N THR A 283 -17.32 0.51 2.33
CA THR A 283 -16.46 -0.59 2.79
C THR A 283 -15.93 -0.30 4.20
N LYS A 284 -15.90 -1.33 5.07
CA LYS A 284 -15.26 -1.32 6.39
C LYS A 284 -13.80 -0.87 6.29
N THR A 285 -13.12 -1.28 5.22
CA THR A 285 -11.71 -0.94 4.94
C THR A 285 -11.55 0.44 4.33
N ARG A 286 -12.63 1.06 3.84
CA ARG A 286 -12.62 2.33 3.10
C ARG A 286 -11.60 2.32 1.93
N SER A 287 -11.41 1.21 1.22
CA SER A 287 -10.29 1.02 0.27
C SER A 287 -10.22 2.00 -0.91
N TYR A 288 -11.23 2.84 -1.11
CA TYR A 288 -11.34 3.82 -2.20
C TYR A 288 -11.50 5.26 -1.72
N SER A 289 -11.30 5.52 -0.44
CA SER A 289 -11.22 6.86 0.14
C SER A 289 -9.90 7.00 0.89
N LEU A 290 -9.41 8.23 1.07
CA LEU A 290 -8.24 8.45 1.92
C LEU A 290 -8.53 7.96 3.34
N ALA A 291 -7.51 7.46 4.02
CA ALA A 291 -7.67 7.01 5.39
C ALA A 291 -8.07 8.20 6.27
N PRO A 292 -8.84 7.97 7.34
CA PRO A 292 -9.20 9.02 8.29
C PRO A 292 -7.98 9.82 8.78
N ALA A 293 -6.89 9.13 9.11
CA ALA A 293 -5.65 9.77 9.53
C ALA A 293 -5.00 10.62 8.42
N THR A 294 -5.11 10.21 7.15
CA THR A 294 -4.63 11.02 6.02
C THR A 294 -5.53 12.23 5.80
N THR A 295 -6.84 12.07 5.88
CA THR A 295 -7.78 13.20 5.73
C THR A 295 -7.63 14.21 6.87
N GLU A 296 -7.45 13.75 8.09
CA GLU A 296 -7.15 14.60 9.25
C GLU A 296 -5.80 15.31 9.10
N LEU A 297 -4.76 14.58 8.68
CA LEU A 297 -3.45 15.16 8.37
C LEU A 297 -3.58 16.27 7.33
N LEU A 298 -4.18 15.97 6.17
CA LEU A 298 -4.32 16.92 5.06
C LEU A 298 -5.19 18.11 5.46
N GLY A 299 -6.28 17.90 6.18
CA GLY A 299 -7.17 18.95 6.66
C GLY A 299 -6.53 19.88 7.70
N GLY A 300 -5.49 19.40 8.41
CA GLY A 300 -4.70 20.21 9.34
C GLY A 300 -3.51 20.95 8.71
N LEU A 301 -3.29 20.82 7.39
CA LEU A 301 -2.21 21.52 6.70
C LEU A 301 -2.62 22.95 6.33
N ASP A 302 -1.83 23.92 6.82
CA ASP A 302 -1.90 25.32 6.42
C ASP A 302 -0.76 25.67 5.44
N GLY A 303 -1.03 26.62 4.53
CA GLY A 303 -0.06 27.16 3.57
C GLY A 303 -0.03 26.47 2.21
N ASP A 304 0.93 26.85 1.37
CA ASP A 304 1.07 26.32 0.00
C ASP A 304 1.79 24.97 0.03
N TRP A 305 1.03 23.89 -0.15
CA TRP A 305 1.55 22.52 -0.24
C TRP A 305 1.51 22.03 -1.69
N LYS A 306 2.58 21.36 -2.11
CA LYS A 306 2.69 20.75 -3.45
C LYS A 306 3.04 19.28 -3.34
N VAL A 307 2.32 18.44 -4.07
CA VAL A 307 2.56 17.01 -4.21
C VAL A 307 2.71 16.70 -5.70
N LEU A 308 3.95 16.68 -6.16
CA LEU A 308 4.29 16.58 -7.57
C LEU A 308 4.87 15.21 -7.87
N LEU A 309 4.28 14.51 -8.83
CA LEU A 309 4.71 13.17 -9.20
C LEU A 309 5.18 13.15 -10.65
N PHE A 310 6.47 12.94 -10.85
CA PHE A 310 7.11 12.80 -12.15
C PHE A 310 7.06 11.34 -12.58
N VAL A 311 6.39 11.04 -13.71
CA VAL A 311 6.30 9.68 -14.26
C VAL A 311 6.31 9.75 -15.77
N ASP A 312 7.21 9.00 -16.41
CA ASP A 312 7.17 8.75 -17.85
C ASP A 312 5.98 7.82 -18.19
N ALA A 313 4.90 8.39 -18.75
CA ALA A 313 3.68 7.64 -19.00
C ALA A 313 3.86 6.54 -20.05
N ALA A 314 4.89 6.62 -20.90
CA ALA A 314 5.17 5.61 -21.92
C ALA A 314 5.70 4.29 -21.33
N GLN A 315 6.30 4.33 -20.14
CA GLN A 315 6.90 3.17 -19.47
C GLN A 315 6.02 2.57 -18.37
N ALA A 316 4.95 3.27 -17.97
CA ALA A 316 4.05 2.87 -16.89
C ALA A 316 2.77 2.18 -17.39
N ASP A 317 2.20 1.28 -16.58
CA ASP A 317 0.91 0.64 -16.86
C ASP A 317 -0.24 1.67 -16.77
N PRO A 318 -1.09 1.83 -17.81
CA PRO A 318 -2.22 2.76 -17.79
C PRO A 318 -3.19 2.56 -16.61
N ALA A 319 -3.32 1.34 -16.09
CA ALA A 319 -4.15 1.08 -14.91
C ALA A 319 -3.53 1.66 -13.63
N VAL A 320 -2.20 1.60 -13.51
CA VAL A 320 -1.45 2.18 -12.39
C VAL A 320 -1.50 3.71 -12.44
N LEU A 321 -1.30 4.30 -13.62
CA LEU A 321 -1.43 5.76 -13.80
C LEU A 321 -2.82 6.28 -13.42
N ARG A 322 -3.88 5.53 -13.70
CA ARG A 322 -5.23 5.92 -13.26
C ARG A 322 -5.37 5.92 -11.74
N GLN A 323 -4.83 4.90 -11.07
CA GLN A 323 -4.86 4.84 -9.59
C GLN A 323 -4.04 5.97 -8.96
N VAL A 324 -2.94 6.37 -9.60
CA VAL A 324 -2.15 7.54 -9.21
C VAL A 324 -2.99 8.80 -9.26
N ASP A 325 -3.60 9.06 -10.43
CA ASP A 325 -4.39 10.26 -10.65
C ASP A 325 -5.56 10.31 -9.65
N GLU A 326 -6.19 9.16 -9.35
CA GLU A 326 -7.24 9.05 -8.31
C GLU A 326 -6.74 9.41 -6.89
N VAL A 327 -5.54 8.99 -6.49
CA VAL A 327 -5.01 9.34 -5.15
C VAL A 327 -4.69 10.82 -5.07
N LEU A 328 -4.07 11.40 -6.10
CA LEU A 328 -3.73 12.82 -6.14
C LEU A 328 -4.99 13.70 -6.16
N GLU A 329 -6.02 13.32 -6.92
CA GLU A 329 -7.32 14.00 -6.92
C GLU A 329 -7.95 13.98 -5.53
N ARG A 330 -7.92 12.84 -4.83
CA ARG A 330 -8.43 12.75 -3.46
C ARG A 330 -7.64 13.59 -2.45
N PHE A 331 -6.33 13.75 -2.63
CA PHE A 331 -5.53 14.65 -1.78
C PHE A 331 -5.98 16.10 -1.96
N HIS A 332 -6.23 16.50 -3.21
CA HIS A 332 -6.79 17.82 -3.53
C HIS A 332 -8.21 17.99 -2.99
N ASP A 333 -9.07 16.98 -3.11
CA ASP A 333 -10.45 17.02 -2.57
C ASP A 333 -10.46 17.15 -1.04
N ALA A 334 -9.53 16.48 -0.35
CA ALA A 334 -9.42 16.55 1.11
C ALA A 334 -8.93 17.92 1.60
N ASN A 335 -8.02 18.56 0.86
CA ASN A 335 -7.60 19.93 1.10
C ASN A 335 -7.34 20.65 -0.24
N PRO A 336 -8.27 21.49 -0.71
CA PRO A 336 -8.15 22.19 -1.99
C PRO A 336 -6.96 23.16 -2.10
N ALA A 337 -6.30 23.49 -0.99
CA ALA A 337 -5.07 24.30 -1.01
C ALA A 337 -3.83 23.51 -1.48
N ILE A 338 -3.92 22.18 -1.54
CA ILE A 338 -2.82 21.31 -1.98
C ILE A 338 -2.83 21.20 -3.52
N ASP A 339 -1.70 21.55 -4.15
CA ASP A 339 -1.44 21.31 -5.58
C ASP A 339 -0.89 19.90 -5.75
N ALA A 340 -1.78 18.93 -5.98
CA ALA A 340 -1.43 17.51 -6.19
C ALA A 340 -1.61 17.13 -7.67
N ARG A 341 -0.51 16.87 -8.39
CA ARG A 341 -0.57 16.57 -9.83
C ARG A 341 0.57 15.68 -10.34
N ARG A 342 0.26 14.91 -11.37
CA ARG A 342 1.24 14.14 -12.15
C ARG A 342 1.80 15.00 -13.28
N ILE A 343 3.11 14.92 -13.50
CA ILE A 343 3.83 15.60 -14.57
C ILE A 343 4.59 14.53 -15.37
N ASP A 344 4.43 14.52 -16.69
CA ASP A 344 5.20 13.64 -17.56
C ASP A 344 6.41 14.40 -18.14
N PRO A 345 7.66 14.05 -17.75
CA PRO A 345 8.84 14.71 -18.29
C PRO A 345 9.12 14.39 -19.76
N SER A 346 8.57 13.30 -20.31
CA SER A 346 8.81 12.87 -21.69
C SER A 346 7.82 13.48 -22.69
N ASP A 347 6.69 14.00 -22.20
CA ASP A 347 5.65 14.65 -23.00
C ASP A 347 5.99 16.14 -23.30
N PRO A 348 6.15 16.53 -24.58
CA PRO A 348 6.40 17.91 -24.96
C PRO A 348 5.37 18.91 -24.43
N ALA A 349 4.10 18.52 -24.29
CA ALA A 349 3.04 19.40 -23.77
C ALA A 349 3.21 19.72 -22.27
N SER A 350 3.88 18.83 -21.53
CA SER A 350 4.11 18.94 -20.09
C SER A 350 5.43 19.63 -19.72
N SER A 351 6.26 19.96 -20.72
CA SER A 351 7.59 20.59 -20.53
C SER A 351 7.55 21.87 -19.68
N GLY A 352 6.56 22.74 -19.92
CA GLY A 352 6.43 23.99 -19.15
C GLY A 352 6.08 23.75 -17.68
N ALA A 353 5.19 22.79 -17.41
CA ALA A 353 4.83 22.39 -16.04
C ALA A 353 6.01 21.72 -15.31
N PHE A 354 6.84 20.97 -16.04
CA PHE A 354 8.06 20.36 -15.53
C PHE A 354 9.11 21.41 -15.12
N GLU A 355 9.37 22.41 -15.96
CA GLU A 355 10.30 23.50 -15.65
C GLU A 355 9.80 24.35 -14.47
N GLU A 356 8.51 24.68 -14.42
CA GLU A 356 7.89 25.41 -13.31
C GLU A 356 8.00 24.65 -11.98
N ALA A 357 7.74 23.35 -12.01
CA ALA A 357 7.87 22.47 -10.85
C ALA A 357 9.30 22.48 -10.31
N LEU A 358 10.29 22.33 -11.20
CA LEU A 358 11.70 22.32 -10.82
C LEU A 358 12.15 23.66 -10.23
N ALA A 359 11.76 24.77 -10.87
CA ALA A 359 12.06 26.11 -10.37
C ALA A 359 11.48 26.34 -8.97
N THR A 360 10.24 25.87 -8.73
CA THR A 360 9.61 25.96 -7.41
C THR A 360 10.35 25.13 -6.35
N ILE A 361 10.74 23.91 -6.71
CA ILE A 361 11.48 23.01 -5.83
C ILE A 361 12.83 23.64 -5.43
N MET A 362 13.55 24.22 -6.39
CA MET A 362 14.81 24.94 -6.12
C MET A 362 14.60 26.19 -5.26
N ALA A 363 13.53 26.96 -5.53
CA ALA A 363 13.20 28.15 -4.76
C ALA A 363 12.93 27.85 -3.28
N THR A 364 12.36 26.67 -2.98
CA THR A 364 12.03 26.23 -1.60
C THR A 364 13.27 26.14 -0.71
N ARG A 365 14.45 25.83 -1.26
CA ARG A 365 15.73 25.75 -0.51
C ARG A 365 16.79 26.71 -1.05
N ALA A 366 16.38 27.86 -1.61
CA ALA A 366 17.31 28.78 -2.25
C ALA A 366 18.47 29.22 -1.32
N SER A 367 18.21 29.40 -0.02
CA SER A 367 19.24 29.75 0.97
C SER A 367 20.27 28.63 1.18
N ASP A 368 19.82 27.38 1.26
CA ASP A 368 20.70 26.22 1.51
C ASP A 368 21.55 25.93 0.27
N VAL A 369 20.94 26.02 -0.92
CA VAL A 369 21.64 25.91 -2.21
C VAL A 369 22.69 27.00 -2.34
N ALA A 370 22.36 28.26 -2.02
CA ALA A 370 23.31 29.37 -2.07
C ALA A 370 24.46 29.21 -1.06
N ARG A 371 24.17 28.73 0.16
CA ARG A 371 25.19 28.45 1.18
C ARG A 371 26.14 27.34 0.73
N CYS A 372 25.60 26.24 0.18
CA CYS A 372 26.38 25.13 -0.31
C CYS A 372 27.26 25.55 -1.51
N SER A 373 26.67 26.20 -2.53
CA SER A 373 27.39 26.72 -3.68
C SER A 373 28.55 27.63 -3.26
N LYS A 374 28.30 28.61 -2.37
CA LYS A 374 29.35 29.53 -1.89
C LYS A 374 30.48 28.82 -1.13
N THR A 375 30.20 27.70 -0.48
CA THR A 375 31.20 26.91 0.26
C THR A 375 32.00 26.04 -0.71
N VAL A 376 31.34 25.42 -1.69
CA VAL A 376 31.99 24.71 -2.81
C VAL A 376 32.90 25.65 -3.60
N ASP A 377 32.47 26.87 -3.89
CA ASP A 377 33.29 27.87 -4.60
C ASP A 377 34.54 28.25 -3.80
N ARG A 378 34.43 28.41 -2.48
CA ARG A 378 35.59 28.68 -1.59
C ARG A 378 36.54 27.48 -1.50
N ALA A 379 36.01 26.27 -1.41
CA ALA A 379 36.80 25.05 -1.47
C ALA A 379 37.53 24.94 -2.83
N LEU A 380 36.84 25.22 -3.94
CA LEU A 380 37.45 25.22 -5.27
C LEU A 380 38.57 26.26 -5.38
N ALA A 381 38.40 27.45 -4.79
CA ALA A 381 39.47 28.46 -4.70
C ALA A 381 40.68 27.97 -3.89
N THR A 382 40.45 27.22 -2.80
CA THR A 382 41.53 26.58 -2.01
C THR A 382 42.27 25.53 -2.83
N PHE A 383 41.55 24.72 -3.62
CA PHE A 383 42.14 23.77 -4.55
C PHE A 383 42.93 24.45 -5.67
N ASP A 384 42.43 25.56 -6.22
CA ASP A 384 43.14 26.36 -7.22
C ASP A 384 44.46 26.93 -6.67
N GLY A 385 44.48 27.37 -5.41
CA GLY A 385 45.70 27.77 -4.71
C GLY A 385 46.71 26.62 -4.58
N PHE A 386 46.27 25.46 -4.10
CA PHE A 386 47.11 24.26 -4.03
C PHE A 386 47.70 23.86 -5.38
N ARG A 387 46.88 23.89 -6.44
CA ARG A 387 47.32 23.56 -7.80
C ARG A 387 48.38 24.54 -8.31
N ALA A 388 48.21 25.83 -8.05
CA ALA A 388 49.18 26.85 -8.42
C ALA A 388 50.54 26.61 -7.73
N ASP A 389 50.51 26.29 -6.43
CA ASP A 389 51.71 25.98 -5.66
C ASP A 389 52.37 24.65 -6.08
N ALA A 390 51.56 23.67 -6.51
CA ALA A 390 52.01 22.36 -6.93
C ALA A 390 52.93 22.39 -8.16
N VAL A 391 52.78 23.35 -9.07
CA VAL A 391 53.58 23.43 -10.32
C VAL A 391 55.08 23.58 -10.03
N GLY A 392 55.46 24.30 -8.97
CA GLY A 392 56.85 24.61 -8.64
C GLY A 392 57.56 23.57 -7.76
N GLN A 393 56.83 22.64 -7.14
CA GLN A 393 57.40 21.72 -6.14
C GLN A 393 58.22 20.55 -6.73
N PRO A 394 57.79 19.87 -7.81
CA PRO A 394 58.42 18.64 -8.28
C PRO A 394 59.89 18.80 -8.68
N ALA A 395 60.27 19.92 -9.29
CA ALA A 395 61.65 20.15 -9.74
C ALA A 395 62.64 20.15 -8.58
N GLY A 396 62.33 20.88 -7.50
CA GLY A 396 63.17 20.95 -6.31
C GLY A 396 63.22 19.64 -5.53
N LEU A 397 62.08 18.93 -5.44
CA LEU A 397 62.02 17.64 -4.76
C LEU A 397 62.77 16.53 -5.52
N ARG A 398 62.67 16.49 -6.85
CA ARG A 398 63.44 15.54 -7.69
C ARG A 398 64.93 15.82 -7.63
N ALA A 399 65.34 17.09 -7.64
CA ALA A 399 66.74 17.46 -7.45
C ALA A 399 67.27 17.02 -6.07
N ALA A 400 66.46 17.16 -5.01
CA ALA A 400 66.81 16.66 -3.68
C ALA A 400 66.87 15.11 -3.63
N ALA A 401 65.95 14.42 -4.28
CA ALA A 401 65.95 12.96 -4.36
C ALA A 401 67.15 12.40 -5.12
N ALA A 402 67.63 13.09 -6.17
CA ALA A 402 68.80 12.69 -6.95
C ALA A 402 70.11 12.71 -6.15
N LEU A 403 70.16 13.50 -5.07
CA LEU A 403 71.30 13.57 -4.15
C LEU A 403 71.30 12.44 -3.10
N LEU A 404 70.26 11.59 -3.06
CA LEU A 404 70.15 10.45 -2.16
C LEU A 404 70.51 9.13 -2.87
N PRO A 405 71.07 8.13 -2.16
CA PRO A 405 71.34 6.80 -2.71
C PRO A 405 70.09 6.16 -3.32
N ALA A 406 70.26 5.39 -4.41
CA ALA A 406 69.15 4.82 -5.17
C ALA A 406 68.31 3.80 -4.38
N ASP A 407 68.91 3.16 -3.38
CA ASP A 407 68.32 2.17 -2.48
C ASP A 407 67.76 2.78 -1.18
N ALA A 408 67.98 4.06 -0.93
CA ALA A 408 67.57 4.72 0.31
C ALA A 408 66.04 4.87 0.42
N PRO A 409 65.41 4.50 1.55
CA PRO A 409 63.97 4.68 1.75
C PRO A 409 63.54 6.17 1.73
N GLN A 410 64.45 7.07 2.11
CA GLN A 410 64.23 8.51 2.08
C GLN A 410 64.04 9.02 0.64
N ARG A 411 64.80 8.47 -0.32
CA ARG A 411 64.69 8.83 -1.74
C ARG A 411 63.30 8.51 -2.27
N ARG A 412 62.79 7.30 -2.00
CA ARG A 412 61.44 6.87 -2.41
C ARG A 412 60.37 7.80 -1.84
N THR A 413 60.49 8.20 -0.58
CA THR A 413 59.53 9.09 0.07
C THR A 413 59.52 10.48 -0.58
N VAL A 414 60.70 11.07 -0.87
CA VAL A 414 60.79 12.37 -1.57
C VAL A 414 60.27 12.27 -3.00
N GLU A 415 60.56 11.17 -3.70
CA GLU A 415 60.03 10.90 -5.05
C GLU A 415 58.50 10.74 -5.06
N GLN A 416 57.92 10.08 -4.05
CA GLN A 416 56.47 9.95 -3.87
C GLN A 416 55.80 11.31 -3.68
N VAL A 417 56.36 12.19 -2.84
CA VAL A 417 55.85 13.55 -2.65
C VAL A 417 56.00 14.38 -3.94
N ALA A 418 57.11 14.23 -4.66
CA ALA A 418 57.30 14.90 -5.95
C ALA A 418 56.30 14.40 -7.01
N ALA A 419 55.97 13.11 -7.00
CA ALA A 419 55.00 12.50 -7.89
C ALA A 419 53.57 12.99 -7.60
N LEU A 420 53.21 13.12 -6.32
CA LEU A 420 51.93 13.70 -5.90
C LEU A 420 51.72 15.10 -6.51
N PHE A 421 52.67 16.02 -6.30
CA PHE A 421 52.57 17.38 -6.86
C PHE A 421 52.56 17.39 -8.39
N ALA A 422 53.34 16.51 -9.04
CA ALA A 422 53.34 16.40 -10.49
C ALA A 422 52.00 15.88 -11.05
N GLN A 423 51.36 14.94 -10.34
CA GLN A 423 50.04 14.45 -10.69
C GLN A 423 48.99 15.56 -10.57
N ILE A 424 48.99 16.32 -9.48
CA ILE A 424 48.07 17.46 -9.30
C ILE A 424 48.30 18.54 -10.35
N ALA A 425 49.55 18.82 -10.71
CA ALA A 425 49.87 19.80 -11.77
C ALA A 425 49.38 19.35 -13.16
N THR A 426 49.29 18.04 -13.42
CA THR A 426 48.90 17.47 -14.72
C THR A 426 47.39 17.24 -14.80
N ASP A 427 46.81 16.56 -13.80
CA ASP A 427 45.44 16.06 -13.82
C ASP A 427 44.46 16.99 -13.07
N GLY A 428 44.98 17.97 -12.31
CA GLY A 428 44.17 18.84 -11.46
C GLY A 428 43.14 19.68 -12.22
N GLU A 429 43.42 20.04 -13.48
CA GLU A 429 42.45 20.80 -14.31
C GLU A 429 41.25 19.95 -14.72
N GLN A 430 41.44 18.63 -14.92
CA GLN A 430 40.34 17.72 -15.21
C GLN A 430 39.45 17.55 -13.96
N PHE A 431 40.06 17.42 -12.78
CA PHE A 431 39.32 17.39 -11.52
C PHE A 431 38.52 18.68 -11.32
N ARG A 432 39.15 19.84 -11.50
CA ARG A 432 38.51 21.17 -11.43
C ARG A 432 37.32 21.29 -12.39
N SER A 433 37.53 20.93 -13.66
CA SER A 433 36.49 21.00 -14.70
C SER A 433 35.29 20.11 -14.34
N ARG A 434 35.55 18.91 -13.80
CA ARG A 434 34.51 18.01 -13.31
C ARG A 434 33.70 18.63 -12.17
N ILE A 435 34.34 19.26 -11.18
CA ILE A 435 33.64 19.94 -10.09
C ILE A 435 32.74 21.07 -10.63
N ILE A 436 33.24 21.88 -11.55
CA ILE A 436 32.45 22.96 -12.17
C ILE A 436 31.26 22.39 -12.95
N GLU A 437 31.45 21.30 -13.68
CA GLU A 437 30.35 20.62 -14.39
C GLU A 437 29.27 20.09 -13.44
N LEU A 438 29.66 19.56 -12.27
CA LEU A 438 28.71 19.12 -11.24
C LEU A 438 27.84 20.27 -10.71
N THR A 439 28.40 21.48 -10.59
CA THR A 439 27.67 22.67 -10.11
C THR A 439 26.69 23.29 -11.12
N ARG A 440 26.67 22.84 -12.38
CA ARG A 440 25.84 23.41 -13.46
C ARG A 440 24.64 22.54 -13.83
N THR A 441 23.56 23.17 -14.26
CA THR A 441 22.40 22.51 -14.89
C THR A 441 22.64 22.30 -16.38
N THR A 442 22.30 21.12 -16.91
CA THR A 442 22.40 20.77 -18.33
C THR A 442 21.13 20.04 -18.79
N ALA A 443 20.92 19.86 -20.09
CA ALA A 443 19.77 19.08 -20.59
C ALA A 443 19.76 17.63 -20.07
N ALA A 444 20.94 17.06 -19.84
CA ALA A 444 21.11 15.73 -19.26
C ALA A 444 21.19 15.74 -17.73
N ARG A 445 21.09 16.91 -17.08
CA ARG A 445 21.08 17.05 -15.63
C ARG A 445 20.30 18.32 -15.23
N PRO A 446 18.99 18.20 -15.01
CA PRO A 446 18.12 19.35 -14.77
C PRO A 446 18.43 20.08 -13.44
N LEU A 447 19.06 19.41 -12.47
CA LEU A 447 19.47 19.95 -11.17
C LEU A 447 21.00 19.94 -10.98
N PRO A 448 21.59 20.92 -10.28
CA PRO A 448 23.02 20.88 -9.96
C PRO A 448 23.35 19.78 -8.93
N ASP A 449 24.46 19.06 -9.13
CA ASP A 449 24.97 18.04 -8.21
C ASP A 449 26.00 18.65 -7.24
N LEU A 450 25.50 19.44 -6.29
CA LEU A 450 26.33 20.10 -5.27
C LEU A 450 26.92 19.11 -4.26
N GLU A 451 26.23 17.99 -4.01
CA GLU A 451 26.66 16.96 -3.07
C GLU A 451 27.82 16.13 -3.62
N GLY A 452 27.77 15.76 -4.90
CA GLY A 452 28.88 15.14 -5.62
C GLY A 452 30.10 16.05 -5.68
N ALA A 453 29.89 17.35 -5.91
CA ALA A 453 30.98 18.35 -5.86
C ALA A 453 31.60 18.44 -4.45
N ARG A 454 30.77 18.55 -3.42
CA ARG A 454 31.17 18.61 -2.01
C ARG A 454 31.96 17.36 -1.59
N SER A 455 31.42 16.18 -1.87
CA SER A 455 32.02 14.89 -1.51
C SER A 455 33.36 14.66 -2.22
N ALA A 456 33.44 14.99 -3.52
CA ALA A 456 34.68 14.87 -4.27
C ALA A 456 35.79 15.79 -3.74
N LEU A 457 35.45 17.04 -3.38
CA LEU A 457 36.39 17.99 -2.77
C LEU A 457 36.82 17.55 -1.36
N ALA A 458 35.87 17.12 -0.51
CA ALA A 458 36.16 16.69 0.86
C ALA A 458 37.08 15.47 0.89
N GLU A 459 36.82 14.47 0.05
CA GLU A 459 37.66 13.27 -0.06
C GLU A 459 39.04 13.58 -0.65
N GLY A 460 39.10 14.45 -1.65
CA GLY A 460 40.37 14.96 -2.18
C GLY A 460 41.20 15.66 -1.10
N PHE A 461 40.60 16.62 -0.39
CA PHE A 461 41.27 17.34 0.69
C PHE A 461 41.70 16.45 1.84
N ARG A 462 40.92 15.42 2.20
CA ARG A 462 41.35 14.42 3.17
C ARG A 462 42.64 13.74 2.70
N LEU A 463 42.66 13.18 1.50
CA LEU A 463 43.81 12.45 0.98
C LEU A 463 45.06 13.34 0.89
N TRP A 464 44.92 14.56 0.35
CA TRP A 464 46.06 15.46 0.14
C TRP A 464 46.57 16.07 1.44
N SER A 465 45.69 16.48 2.37
CA SER A 465 46.11 17.02 3.66
C SER A 465 46.85 15.98 4.50
N ASP A 466 46.37 14.74 4.55
CA ASP A 466 47.04 13.63 5.26
C ASP A 466 48.45 13.37 4.68
N GLN A 467 48.58 13.37 3.35
CA GLN A 467 49.85 13.17 2.67
C GLN A 467 50.85 14.32 2.91
N LEU A 468 50.37 15.58 2.88
CA LEU A 468 51.19 16.76 3.11
C LEU A 468 51.64 16.88 4.57
N ALA A 469 50.75 16.65 5.53
CA ALA A 469 51.07 16.65 6.96
C ALA A 469 52.07 15.53 7.30
N SER A 470 51.89 14.34 6.72
CA SER A 470 52.84 13.24 6.85
C SER A 470 54.22 13.60 6.27
N ALA A 471 54.26 14.20 5.07
CA ALA A 471 55.51 14.65 4.45
C ALA A 471 56.21 15.73 5.29
N ALA A 472 55.49 16.73 5.81
CA ALA A 472 56.02 17.77 6.66
C ALA A 472 56.61 17.21 7.97
N SER A 473 55.90 16.28 8.61
CA SER A 473 56.36 15.58 9.81
C SER A 473 57.65 14.79 9.57
N VAL A 474 57.69 13.98 8.49
CA VAL A 474 58.87 13.19 8.11
C VAL A 474 60.06 14.11 7.78
N PHE A 475 59.84 15.18 7.02
CA PHE A 475 60.89 16.16 6.71
C PHE A 475 61.39 16.89 7.96
N GLY A 476 60.51 17.13 8.94
CA GLY A 476 60.86 17.67 10.25
C GLY A 476 61.81 16.77 11.03
N GLN A 477 61.55 15.46 11.05
CA GLN A 477 62.43 14.46 11.68
C GLN A 477 63.81 14.39 11.01
N TRP A 478 63.86 14.60 9.69
CA TRP A 478 65.10 14.57 8.91
C TRP A 478 65.97 15.82 9.05
N ARG A 479 65.43 16.90 9.62
CA ARG A 479 66.13 18.19 9.80
C ARG A 479 67.43 18.05 10.58
N THR A 480 67.47 17.15 11.56
CA THR A 480 68.63 16.90 12.44
C THR A 480 69.34 15.58 12.13
N GLN A 481 68.93 14.86 11.08
CA GLN A 481 69.46 13.53 10.79
C GLN A 481 70.80 13.61 10.05
N PRO A 482 71.91 13.05 10.59
CA PRO A 482 73.24 13.17 9.98
C PRO A 482 73.39 12.43 8.65
N SER A 483 72.61 11.36 8.44
CA SER A 483 72.67 10.49 7.26
C SER A 483 72.10 11.10 5.98
N ILE A 484 71.49 12.28 6.05
CA ILE A 484 70.90 13.00 4.91
C ILE A 484 71.81 14.18 4.54
N PRO A 485 72.21 14.38 3.27
CA PRO A 485 73.09 15.49 2.89
C PRO A 485 72.51 16.86 3.26
N SER A 486 73.36 17.81 3.66
CA SER A 486 72.94 19.16 4.08
C SER A 486 72.16 19.92 2.99
N ALA A 487 72.54 19.72 1.72
CA ALA A 487 71.82 20.27 0.57
C ALA A 487 70.37 19.76 0.48
N VAL A 488 70.15 18.47 0.75
CA VAL A 488 68.81 17.85 0.78
C VAL A 488 68.02 18.38 1.98
N ARG A 489 68.62 18.43 3.17
CA ARG A 489 67.96 18.95 4.38
C ARG A 489 67.49 20.39 4.20
N ASN A 490 68.28 21.25 3.57
CA ASN A 490 67.90 22.65 3.31
C ASN A 490 66.68 22.75 2.39
N VAL A 491 66.65 21.95 1.32
CA VAL A 491 65.55 21.95 0.33
C VAL A 491 64.24 21.42 0.93
N LEU A 492 64.31 20.39 1.78
CA LEU A 492 63.15 19.82 2.47
C LEU A 492 62.66 20.73 3.61
N THR A 493 63.57 21.28 4.41
CA THR A 493 63.22 22.16 5.54
C THR A 493 62.52 23.44 5.07
N ALA A 494 62.91 23.99 3.92
CA ALA A 494 62.26 25.17 3.33
C ALA A 494 60.81 24.92 2.88
N ARG A 495 60.39 23.66 2.72
CA ARG A 495 59.04 23.27 2.26
C ARG A 495 58.09 22.89 3.39
N ILE A 496 58.60 22.59 4.59
CA ILE A 496 57.78 22.24 5.75
C ILE A 496 56.67 23.29 6.01
N PRO A 497 56.96 24.60 6.09
CA PRO A 497 55.92 25.59 6.37
C PRO A 497 54.86 25.67 5.27
N VAL A 498 55.25 25.44 4.01
CA VAL A 498 54.34 25.45 2.85
C VAL A 498 53.41 24.23 2.90
N PHE A 499 53.94 23.06 3.27
CA PHE A 499 53.14 21.84 3.37
C PHE A 499 52.20 21.87 4.56
N ASP A 500 52.65 22.38 5.71
CA ASP A 500 51.81 22.57 6.90
C ASP A 500 50.67 23.56 6.65
N ASP A 501 50.94 24.69 5.98
CA ASP A 501 49.93 25.69 5.62
C ASP A 501 48.89 25.12 4.65
N LEU A 502 49.33 24.46 3.57
CA LEU A 502 48.43 23.80 2.61
C LEU A 502 47.58 22.70 3.27
N ALA A 503 48.18 21.88 4.13
CA ALA A 503 47.46 20.83 4.85
C ALA A 503 46.40 21.43 5.79
N THR A 504 46.74 22.51 6.51
CA THR A 504 45.82 23.20 7.43
C THR A 504 44.66 23.85 6.67
N GLN A 505 44.93 24.54 5.56
CA GLN A 505 43.89 25.15 4.73
C GLN A 505 42.93 24.11 4.14
N MET A 506 43.45 22.99 3.64
CA MET A 506 42.61 21.88 3.14
C MET A 506 41.80 21.22 4.25
N GLN A 507 42.37 21.03 5.44
CA GLN A 507 41.66 20.46 6.58
C GLN A 507 40.51 21.38 7.04
N SER A 508 40.75 22.70 7.09
CA SER A 508 39.72 23.68 7.39
C SER A 508 38.62 23.70 6.32
N ALA A 509 38.98 23.73 5.04
CA ALA A 509 38.01 23.70 3.93
C ALA A 509 37.18 22.40 3.93
N ARG A 510 37.82 21.26 4.23
CA ARG A 510 37.13 19.97 4.40
C ARG A 510 36.13 20.02 5.56
N GLN A 511 36.52 20.54 6.72
CA GLN A 511 35.61 20.67 7.86
C GLN A 511 34.41 21.56 7.54
N GLU A 512 34.63 22.67 6.82
CA GLU A 512 33.53 23.52 6.34
C GLU A 512 32.58 22.78 5.38
N LEU A 513 33.12 21.97 4.46
CA LEU A 513 32.32 21.14 3.54
C LEU A 513 31.55 20.04 4.29
N GLU A 514 32.18 19.37 5.26
CA GLU A 514 31.57 18.29 6.05
C GLU A 514 30.49 18.82 7.02
N ALA A 515 30.61 20.08 7.47
CA ALA A 515 29.64 20.73 8.35
C ALA A 515 28.36 21.20 7.64
N LEU A 516 28.29 21.14 6.30
CA LEU A 516 27.10 21.53 5.56
C LEU A 516 25.97 20.49 5.76
N PRO A 517 24.70 20.94 5.83
CA PRO A 517 23.57 20.02 5.84
C PRO A 517 23.46 19.29 4.48
N ALA A 518 23.05 18.03 4.52
CA ALA A 518 22.79 17.25 3.31
C ALA A 518 21.64 17.88 2.49
N LEU A 519 21.83 17.98 1.18
CA LEU A 519 20.82 18.47 0.25
C LEU A 519 20.11 17.30 -0.43
N GLU A 520 18.77 17.31 -0.44
CA GLU A 520 17.92 16.27 -1.06
C GLU A 520 17.89 16.34 -2.60
N PHE A 521 18.54 17.35 -3.19
CA PHE A 521 18.52 17.62 -4.63
C PHE A 521 19.33 16.62 -5.46
N ASP A 522 20.39 16.01 -4.92
CA ASP A 522 21.16 15.01 -5.64
C ASP A 522 20.36 13.71 -5.84
N THR A 523 19.68 13.26 -4.79
CA THR A 523 18.74 12.13 -4.90
C THR A 523 17.63 12.42 -5.90
N LEU A 524 17.06 13.62 -5.87
CA LEU A 524 16.05 14.04 -6.84
C LEU A 524 16.60 14.09 -8.27
N GLY A 525 17.80 14.66 -8.47
CA GLY A 525 18.45 14.73 -9.77
C GLY A 525 18.71 13.36 -10.37
N ARG A 526 19.22 12.41 -9.56
CA ARG A 526 19.43 11.02 -9.99
C ARG A 526 18.11 10.30 -10.31
N ASP A 527 17.10 10.48 -9.47
CA ASP A 527 15.80 9.80 -9.65
C ASP A 527 15.02 10.39 -10.84
N LEU A 528 15.05 11.70 -11.05
CA LEU A 528 14.47 12.36 -12.23
C LEU A 528 15.12 11.88 -13.53
N LEU A 529 16.44 11.65 -13.55
CA LEU A 529 17.12 11.07 -14.72
C LEU A 529 16.69 9.63 -15.01
N SER A 530 16.18 8.92 -14.01
CA SER A 530 15.61 7.60 -14.18
C SER A 530 14.15 7.60 -14.65
N GLY A 531 13.55 8.80 -14.85
CA GLY A 531 12.22 9.02 -15.41
C GLY A 531 11.07 9.03 -14.40
N GLU A 532 11.34 8.85 -13.11
CA GLU A 532 10.29 8.64 -12.12
C GLU A 532 10.70 9.17 -10.73
N ALA A 533 9.96 10.12 -10.14
CA ALA A 533 10.16 10.61 -8.77
C ALA A 533 8.89 11.29 -8.21
N ALA A 534 8.67 11.27 -6.89
CA ALA A 534 7.69 12.14 -6.25
C ALA A 534 8.35 13.17 -5.35
N VAL A 535 7.76 14.35 -5.29
CA VAL A 535 8.25 15.47 -4.51
C VAL A 535 7.08 16.05 -3.74
N VAL A 536 7.26 16.14 -2.42
CA VAL A 536 6.34 16.82 -1.53
C VAL A 536 7.03 18.07 -0.99
N ALA A 537 6.38 19.22 -1.10
CA ALA A 537 6.88 20.50 -0.61
C ALA A 537 5.80 21.21 0.22
N GLY A 538 6.20 21.81 1.34
CA GLY A 538 5.31 22.53 2.23
C GLY A 538 6.06 23.15 3.41
N GLY A 539 5.57 24.27 3.95
CA GLY A 539 6.18 24.92 5.13
C GLY A 539 7.67 25.27 4.97
N GLY A 540 8.14 25.55 3.75
CA GLY A 540 9.54 25.84 3.44
C GLY A 540 10.50 24.65 3.45
N LYS A 541 9.97 23.42 3.56
CA LYS A 541 10.73 22.17 3.50
C LYS A 541 10.32 21.35 2.28
N LEU A 542 11.15 20.38 1.95
CA LEU A 542 11.01 19.46 0.84
C LEU A 542 11.18 18.04 1.38
N ALA A 543 10.51 17.08 0.75
CA ALA A 543 10.79 15.66 0.88
C ALA A 543 10.74 15.03 -0.53
N VAL A 544 11.81 14.31 -0.87
CA VAL A 544 11.92 13.60 -2.16
C VAL A 544 11.68 12.11 -1.91
N VAL A 545 10.76 11.54 -2.68
CA VAL A 545 10.42 10.14 -2.65
C VAL A 545 10.83 9.49 -3.98
N PRO A 546 11.77 8.54 -3.97
CA PRO A 546 12.09 7.77 -5.15
C PRO A 546 10.86 7.04 -5.69
N ALA A 547 10.67 7.05 -7.00
CA ALA A 547 9.51 6.41 -7.61
C ALA A 547 9.41 4.91 -7.35
N TRP A 548 10.51 4.16 -7.25
CA TRP A 548 10.45 2.72 -6.96
C TRP A 548 9.74 2.40 -5.64
N ARG A 549 9.66 3.38 -4.71
CA ARG A 549 8.93 3.26 -3.45
C ARG A 549 7.43 3.37 -3.62
N ILE A 550 6.98 3.95 -4.72
CA ILE A 550 5.58 4.14 -5.09
C ILE A 550 5.18 3.13 -6.19
N PHE A 551 6.09 2.88 -7.14
CA PHE A 551 6.02 1.97 -8.28
C PHE A 551 7.12 0.91 -8.18
N PRO A 552 6.93 -0.21 -7.46
CA PRO A 552 7.91 -1.29 -7.47
C PRO A 552 8.14 -1.77 -8.92
N ARG A 553 9.37 -1.63 -9.43
CA ARG A 553 9.73 -2.10 -10.78
C ARG A 553 9.49 -3.61 -10.84
N ARG A 554 8.83 -4.10 -11.90
CA ARG A 554 8.71 -5.54 -12.17
C ARG A 554 10.11 -6.13 -12.36
N THR A 555 10.70 -6.72 -11.33
CA THR A 555 11.85 -7.62 -11.48
C THR A 555 11.34 -8.92 -12.08
N ALA A 556 11.31 -8.96 -13.41
CA ALA A 556 11.11 -10.19 -14.17
C ALA A 556 12.33 -11.10 -13.96
N THR A 557 12.34 -11.87 -12.88
CA THR A 557 13.26 -12.99 -12.69
C THR A 557 12.47 -14.22 -12.24
N SER A 558 12.19 -15.07 -13.23
CA SER A 558 11.93 -16.51 -13.13
C SER A 558 10.91 -16.99 -12.08
N GLY A 559 9.72 -17.39 -12.56
CA GLY A 559 9.01 -18.60 -12.11
C GLY A 559 8.19 -18.55 -10.82
N THR A 560 8.35 -17.53 -9.99
CA THR A 560 7.47 -17.28 -8.84
C THR A 560 7.00 -15.84 -8.89
N ASP A 561 5.72 -15.68 -9.17
CA ASP A 561 5.04 -14.40 -9.37
C ASP A 561 5.17 -13.49 -8.13
N LEU A 562 6.18 -12.61 -8.13
CA LEU A 562 6.23 -11.46 -7.23
C LEU A 562 5.42 -10.32 -7.89
N VAL A 563 4.16 -10.22 -7.47
CA VAL A 563 3.10 -9.44 -8.13
C VAL A 563 2.93 -8.03 -7.52
N SER A 564 2.82 -7.08 -8.44
CA SER A 564 2.07 -5.80 -8.40
C SER A 564 1.24 -5.53 -7.14
N TYR A 565 1.74 -4.63 -6.29
CA TYR A 565 0.98 -3.95 -5.25
C TYR A 565 -0.17 -3.10 -5.84
N SER A 566 -1.30 -3.00 -5.11
CA SER A 566 -2.32 -1.97 -5.40
C SER A 566 -1.75 -0.59 -5.14
N PHE A 567 -1.39 0.13 -6.21
CA PHE A 567 -0.70 1.43 -6.14
C PHE A 567 -1.40 2.41 -5.19
N GLY A 568 -2.73 2.50 -5.24
CA GLY A 568 -3.48 3.53 -4.52
C GLY A 568 -3.14 3.60 -3.01
N PHE A 569 -2.93 2.46 -2.39
CA PHE A 569 -2.62 2.35 -0.98
C PHE A 569 -1.18 2.76 -0.64
N ARG A 570 -0.23 2.21 -1.39
CA ARG A 570 1.20 2.49 -1.22
C ARG A 570 1.51 3.94 -1.58
N GLY A 571 0.85 4.47 -2.61
CA GLY A 571 0.91 5.88 -3.01
C GLY A 571 0.43 6.80 -1.88
N GLU A 572 -0.76 6.53 -1.32
CA GLU A 572 -1.26 7.28 -0.16
C GLU A 572 -0.30 7.22 1.02
N GLU A 573 0.22 6.03 1.35
CA GLU A 573 1.12 5.83 2.49
C GLU A 573 2.43 6.57 2.36
N VAL A 574 3.07 6.43 1.20
CA VAL A 574 4.36 7.07 0.95
C VAL A 574 4.20 8.60 0.86
N LEU A 575 3.15 9.10 0.21
CA LEU A 575 2.92 10.55 0.08
C LEU A 575 2.51 11.18 1.42
N SER A 576 1.59 10.56 2.17
CA SER A 576 1.20 11.04 3.50
C SER A 576 2.35 10.95 4.51
N GLY A 577 3.22 9.94 4.41
CA GLY A 577 4.45 9.84 5.18
C GLY A 577 5.43 10.97 4.88
N ALA A 578 5.60 11.33 3.60
CA ALA A 578 6.41 12.48 3.19
C ALA A 578 5.81 13.82 3.65
N ILE A 579 4.49 13.97 3.65
CA ILE A 579 3.82 15.14 4.24
C ILE A 579 4.07 15.20 5.74
N ARG A 580 3.93 14.07 6.46
CA ARG A 580 4.20 14.01 7.91
C ARG A 580 5.64 14.34 8.25
N SER A 581 6.62 13.87 7.47
CA SER A 581 8.03 14.17 7.73
C SER A 581 8.34 15.67 7.59
N ILE A 582 7.54 16.41 6.82
CA ILE A 582 7.62 17.86 6.70
C ILE A 582 6.84 18.56 7.82
N ALA A 583 5.57 18.18 8.00
CA ALA A 583 4.60 18.85 8.88
C ALA A 583 4.87 18.61 10.37
N ALA A 584 5.20 17.38 10.76
CA ALA A 584 5.25 16.96 12.16
C ALA A 584 6.62 17.15 12.84
N GLY A 585 7.50 17.97 12.27
CA GLY A 585 8.82 18.24 12.85
C GLY A 585 9.85 17.11 12.61
N VAL A 586 10.71 16.83 13.59
CA VAL A 586 11.84 15.91 13.43
C VAL A 586 11.38 14.46 13.62
N MET A 587 11.34 13.69 12.53
CA MET A 587 11.05 12.25 12.57
C MET A 587 12.19 11.48 13.26
N PRO A 588 11.90 10.46 14.09
CA PRO A 588 12.93 9.64 14.69
C PRO A 588 13.81 8.96 13.64
N GLU A 589 15.10 8.83 13.96
CA GLU A 589 16.02 7.99 13.19
C GLU A 589 16.07 6.59 13.79
N VAL A 590 15.84 5.59 12.95
CA VAL A 590 15.85 4.17 13.29
C VAL A 590 17.19 3.60 12.88
N VAL A 591 17.93 3.09 13.86
CA VAL A 591 19.25 2.48 13.65
C VAL A 591 19.12 0.97 13.85
N PHE A 592 19.23 0.20 12.76
CA PHE A 592 19.33 -1.25 12.84
C PHE A 592 20.74 -1.64 13.31
N VAL A 593 20.82 -2.36 14.43
CA VAL A 593 22.07 -2.78 15.06
C VAL A 593 22.21 -4.30 14.93
N HIS A 594 23.22 -4.76 14.20
CA HIS A 594 23.49 -6.19 13.97
C HIS A 594 24.98 -6.47 13.75
N CYS A 595 25.36 -7.75 13.72
CA CYS A 595 26.74 -8.19 13.49
C CYS A 595 26.98 -8.89 12.14
N GLU A 596 25.95 -8.99 11.29
CA GLU A 596 26.05 -9.65 9.98
C GLU A 596 27.15 -9.09 9.08
N ALA A 597 27.76 -9.97 8.27
CA ALA A 597 28.88 -9.58 7.41
C ALA A 597 28.47 -8.65 6.26
N THR A 598 27.22 -8.77 5.81
CA THR A 598 26.62 -7.96 4.75
C THR A 598 25.46 -7.16 5.33
N SER A 599 25.16 -6.02 4.70
CA SER A 599 24.04 -5.17 5.10
C SER A 599 22.72 -5.94 5.06
N LEU A 600 21.95 -5.83 6.14
CA LEU A 600 20.58 -6.36 6.20
C LEU A 600 19.58 -5.41 5.51
N LEU A 601 19.98 -4.18 5.23
CA LEU A 601 19.18 -3.22 4.47
C LEU A 601 19.35 -3.35 2.95
N ARG A 602 20.01 -4.41 2.47
CA ARG A 602 20.17 -4.75 1.05
C ARG A 602 19.50 -6.09 0.75
N ALA A 603 18.81 -6.14 -0.39
CA ALA A 603 18.05 -7.32 -0.80
C ALA A 603 18.97 -8.53 -1.00
N LYS A 604 18.58 -9.67 -0.43
CA LYS A 604 19.22 -10.97 -0.59
C LYS A 604 18.29 -11.92 -1.34
N LYS A 605 18.85 -12.93 -1.98
CA LYS A 605 18.09 -13.91 -2.78
C LYS A 605 17.18 -14.81 -1.93
N ASP A 606 17.57 -15.05 -0.68
CA ASP A 606 16.82 -15.87 0.27
C ASP A 606 15.81 -15.04 1.08
N HIS A 607 15.71 -13.73 0.82
CA HIS A 607 14.87 -12.78 1.56
C HIS A 607 15.11 -12.77 3.08
N ASN A 608 16.29 -13.22 3.53
CA ASN A 608 16.77 -13.09 4.92
C ASN A 608 17.46 -11.73 5.12
N ASP A 609 16.70 -10.69 4.82
CA ASP A 609 17.07 -9.29 4.92
C ASP A 609 15.91 -8.48 5.53
N PHE A 610 16.14 -7.21 5.80
CA PHE A 610 15.18 -6.27 6.40
C PHE A 610 14.73 -5.19 5.43
N VAL A 611 14.85 -5.42 4.13
CA VAL A 611 14.50 -4.42 3.10
C VAL A 611 13.04 -4.03 3.22
N ALA A 612 12.12 -5.00 3.32
CA ALA A 612 10.69 -4.71 3.35
C ALA A 612 10.28 -3.86 4.57
N VAL A 613 10.80 -4.20 5.76
CA VAL A 613 10.48 -3.47 6.99
C VAL A 613 11.17 -2.09 7.04
N ALA A 614 12.39 -1.99 6.52
CA ALA A 614 13.09 -0.72 6.38
C ALA A 614 12.39 0.21 5.37
N ASP A 615 11.90 -0.33 4.26
CA ASP A 615 11.13 0.43 3.28
C ASP A 615 9.77 0.87 3.84
N SER A 616 9.14 0.04 4.68
CA SER A 616 7.92 0.44 5.40
C SER A 616 8.20 1.60 6.35
N LEU A 617 9.28 1.55 7.15
CA LEU A 617 9.71 2.65 8.02
C LEU A 617 9.99 3.94 7.23
N ARG A 618 10.76 3.83 6.14
CA ARG A 618 11.03 4.97 5.26
C ARG A 618 9.73 5.55 4.71
N SER A 619 8.74 4.70 4.38
CA SER A 619 7.45 5.11 3.78
C SER A 619 6.54 5.79 4.78
N ALA A 620 6.64 5.41 6.06
CA ALA A 620 6.04 6.18 7.15
C ALA A 620 6.79 7.48 7.49
N GLY A 621 7.94 7.76 6.84
CA GLY A 621 8.71 8.99 6.99
C GLY A 621 9.88 8.90 7.99
N PHE A 622 10.18 7.73 8.54
CA PHE A 622 11.34 7.54 9.42
C PHE A 622 12.65 7.56 8.63
N SER A 623 13.71 8.10 9.23
CA SER A 623 15.06 7.93 8.71
C SER A 623 15.58 6.55 9.13
N VAL A 624 16.22 5.80 8.24
CA VAL A 624 16.70 4.44 8.54
C VAL A 624 18.19 4.35 8.25
N ARG A 625 18.95 3.93 9.26
CA ARG A 625 20.40 3.73 9.22
C ARG A 625 20.76 2.33 9.72
N GLU A 626 21.92 1.84 9.31
CA GLU A 626 22.51 0.59 9.79
C GLU A 626 23.77 0.90 10.60
N TRP A 627 23.99 0.15 11.68
CA TRP A 627 25.21 0.20 12.48
C TRP A 627 25.69 -1.22 12.81
N THR A 628 26.97 -1.48 12.53
CA THR A 628 27.63 -2.74 12.85
C THR A 628 28.73 -2.48 13.90
N PRO A 629 28.48 -2.77 15.18
CA PRO A 629 29.46 -2.61 16.24
C PRO A 629 30.79 -3.30 15.94
N GLY A 630 31.91 -2.63 16.22
CA GLY A 630 33.26 -3.13 15.94
C GLY A 630 33.77 -2.86 14.51
N ARG A 631 32.93 -2.36 13.59
CA ARG A 631 33.33 -1.94 12.23
C ARG A 631 33.13 -0.45 11.94
N GLY A 632 32.52 0.28 12.86
CA GLY A 632 32.31 1.73 12.79
C GLY A 632 31.85 2.30 14.14
N GLU A 633 31.95 3.62 14.28
CA GLU A 633 31.51 4.32 15.49
C GLU A 633 29.98 4.35 15.62
N LYS A 634 29.49 4.49 16.86
CA LYS A 634 28.05 4.68 17.13
C LYS A 634 27.56 5.94 16.39
N PRO A 635 26.50 5.85 15.57
CA PRO A 635 25.91 7.01 14.93
C PRO A 635 25.49 8.06 15.96
N ARG A 636 25.96 9.31 15.80
CA ARG A 636 25.51 10.41 16.65
C ARG A 636 24.16 10.94 16.17
N ALA A 637 23.25 11.19 17.10
CA ALA A 637 22.00 11.86 16.82
C ALA A 637 22.26 13.25 16.22
N ALA A 638 21.53 13.58 15.15
CA ALA A 638 21.47 14.96 14.70
C ALA A 638 20.78 15.82 15.77
N GLU A 639 21.17 17.09 15.90
CA GLU A 639 20.65 17.97 16.95
C GLU A 639 19.11 18.02 16.93
N GLY A 640 18.49 17.61 18.04
CA GLY A 640 17.03 17.55 18.19
C GLY A 640 16.31 16.38 17.50
N ARG A 641 17.03 15.39 16.94
CA ARG A 641 16.44 14.18 16.34
C ARG A 641 16.50 12.98 17.30
N PRO A 642 15.36 12.45 17.77
CA PRO A 642 15.36 11.24 18.59
C PRO A 642 15.88 10.05 17.78
N GLN A 643 16.64 9.17 18.43
CA GLN A 643 17.13 7.92 17.84
C GLN A 643 16.45 6.72 18.51
N VAL A 644 16.10 5.72 17.71
CA VAL A 644 15.56 4.44 18.17
C VAL A 644 16.44 3.34 17.62
N PHE A 645 16.92 2.46 18.50
CA PHE A 645 17.81 1.36 18.12
C PHE A 645 17.02 0.06 18.00
N VAL A 646 17.09 -0.60 16.84
CA VAL A 646 16.50 -1.92 16.60
C VAL A 646 17.63 -2.94 16.64
N ALA A 647 17.79 -3.59 17.79
CA ALA A 647 18.86 -4.54 18.06
C ALA A 647 18.45 -5.96 17.66
N VAL A 648 19.24 -6.55 16.75
CA VAL A 648 18.98 -7.88 16.18
C VAL A 648 20.17 -8.81 16.46
N PRO A 649 19.95 -9.98 17.09
CA PRO A 649 21.00 -10.97 17.28
C PRO A 649 21.45 -11.55 15.93
N ALA A 650 22.55 -12.30 15.92
CA ALA A 650 23.00 -12.99 14.71
C ALA A 650 21.88 -13.88 14.14
N LEU A 651 21.59 -13.76 12.84
CA LEU A 651 20.50 -14.50 12.19
C LEU A 651 20.79 -16.01 12.12
N ALA A 652 22.07 -16.38 12.03
CA ALA A 652 22.52 -17.75 12.02
C ALA A 652 23.72 -17.93 12.96
N ARG A 653 23.51 -18.65 14.05
CA ARG A 653 24.57 -19.02 14.99
C ARG A 653 24.91 -20.50 14.83
N THR A 654 26.13 -20.77 14.35
CA THR A 654 26.63 -22.13 14.09
C THR A 654 27.49 -22.70 15.22
N GLN A 655 27.96 -21.83 16.13
CA GLN A 655 28.85 -22.19 17.23
C GLN A 655 28.22 -21.85 18.58
N LEU A 656 28.58 -22.63 19.62
CA LEU A 656 28.10 -22.41 20.99
C LEU A 656 28.71 -21.14 21.60
N ASP A 657 29.99 -20.86 21.36
CA ASP A 657 30.63 -19.65 21.83
C ASP A 657 30.23 -18.42 21.00
N LEU A 658 30.20 -17.25 21.64
CA LEU A 658 30.00 -15.98 20.93
C LEU A 658 31.23 -15.71 20.06
N SER A 659 30.99 -15.37 18.79
CA SER A 659 32.00 -14.82 17.90
C SER A 659 32.54 -13.47 18.41
N ARG A 660 33.61 -12.97 17.81
CA ARG A 660 34.16 -11.66 18.16
C ARG A 660 33.16 -10.55 17.87
N GLU A 661 32.47 -10.66 16.74
CA GLU A 661 31.47 -9.72 16.25
C GLU A 661 30.23 -9.72 17.15
N GLU A 662 29.75 -10.90 17.57
CA GLU A 662 28.63 -11.00 18.52
C GLU A 662 28.97 -10.40 19.89
N ARG A 663 30.21 -10.58 20.39
CA ARG A 663 30.64 -9.92 21.64
C ARG A 663 30.61 -8.40 21.54
N PHE A 664 31.06 -7.82 20.42
CA PHE A 664 30.95 -6.38 20.20
C PHE A 664 29.49 -5.92 20.15
N LEU A 665 28.61 -6.70 19.51
CA LEU A 665 27.19 -6.41 19.44
C LEU A 665 26.52 -6.44 20.82
N VAL A 666 26.75 -7.50 21.62
CA VAL A 666 26.22 -7.61 22.98
C VAL A 666 26.65 -6.42 23.83
N THR A 667 27.95 -6.13 23.85
CA THR A 667 28.50 -4.99 24.63
C THR A 667 27.87 -3.67 24.19
N ALA A 668 27.70 -3.47 22.89
CA ALA A 668 27.09 -2.25 22.35
C ALA A 668 25.62 -2.11 22.79
N VAL A 669 24.83 -3.19 22.74
CA VAL A 669 23.41 -3.15 23.13
C VAL A 669 23.26 -2.97 24.65
N GLU A 670 24.10 -3.61 25.47
CA GLU A 670 24.15 -3.36 26.93
C GLU A 670 24.46 -1.89 27.24
N THR A 671 25.41 -1.30 26.49
CA THR A 671 25.74 0.12 26.61
C THR A 671 24.55 1.00 26.23
N LEU A 672 23.85 0.72 25.12
CA LEU A 672 22.65 1.47 24.74
C LEU A 672 21.55 1.42 25.82
N VAL A 673 21.27 0.24 26.37
CA VAL A 673 20.24 0.07 27.40
C VAL A 673 20.64 0.79 28.70
N SER A 674 21.92 0.74 29.09
CA SER A 674 22.42 1.42 30.29
C SER A 674 22.51 2.94 30.14
N ASP A 675 22.83 3.45 28.94
CA ASP A 675 22.87 4.88 28.60
C ASP A 675 21.48 5.53 28.56
N GLY A 676 20.39 4.77 28.73
CA GLY A 676 19.03 5.31 28.70
C GLY A 676 18.40 5.39 27.32
N GLU A 677 19.04 4.83 26.28
CA GLU A 677 18.55 4.89 24.91
C GLU A 677 17.27 4.06 24.71
N SER A 678 16.44 4.47 23.75
CA SER A 678 15.25 3.71 23.35
C SER A 678 15.61 2.52 22.45
N VAL A 679 15.34 1.31 22.92
CA VAL A 679 15.76 0.06 22.26
C VAL A 679 14.58 -0.88 22.00
N LEU A 680 14.43 -1.31 20.75
CA LEU A 680 13.67 -2.51 20.38
C LEU A 680 14.65 -3.68 20.32
N LEU A 681 14.48 -4.65 21.22
CA LEU A 681 15.26 -5.87 21.27
C LEU A 681 14.45 -7.02 20.68
N THR A 682 15.01 -7.70 19.69
CA THR A 682 14.47 -8.98 19.23
C THR A 682 15.28 -10.12 19.84
N ALA A 683 14.61 -11.14 20.38
CA ALA A 683 15.26 -12.31 20.96
C ALA A 683 14.99 -13.53 20.07
N GLY A 684 16.04 -14.27 19.74
CA GLY A 684 15.97 -15.54 19.01
C GLY A 684 16.25 -16.73 19.92
N ARG A 685 15.95 -17.94 19.43
CA ARG A 685 16.28 -19.18 20.13
C ARG A 685 17.78 -19.26 20.43
N SER A 686 18.12 -19.87 21.55
CA SER A 686 19.52 -20.05 21.94
C SER A 686 19.81 -21.49 22.35
N MET A 687 20.77 -22.10 21.66
CA MET A 687 21.29 -23.42 22.03
C MET A 687 21.96 -23.42 23.41
N LEU A 688 22.50 -22.28 23.85
CA LEU A 688 23.05 -22.15 25.21
C LEU A 688 21.93 -22.31 26.25
N ALA A 689 20.79 -21.66 26.01
CA ALA A 689 19.61 -21.75 26.86
C ALA A 689 19.08 -23.19 26.98
N VAL A 690 19.00 -23.90 25.85
CA VAL A 690 18.59 -25.31 25.78
C VAL A 690 19.53 -26.21 26.61
N LEU A 691 20.82 -25.86 26.67
CA LEU A 691 21.82 -26.56 27.48
C LEU A 691 21.90 -26.06 28.93
N GLY A 692 21.01 -25.14 29.34
CA GLY A 692 21.00 -24.55 30.68
C GLY A 692 22.15 -23.56 30.94
N GLN A 693 22.81 -23.08 29.89
CA GLN A 693 23.84 -22.05 29.98
C GLN A 693 23.25 -20.65 29.78
N PRO A 694 23.80 -19.62 30.45
CA PRO A 694 23.32 -18.25 30.28
C PRO A 694 23.61 -17.74 28.87
N ASP A 695 22.62 -17.11 28.23
CA ASP A 695 22.81 -16.34 27.00
C ASP A 695 22.58 -14.86 27.31
N PRO A 696 23.52 -13.95 26.95
CA PRO A 696 23.37 -12.52 27.25
C PRO A 696 22.10 -11.91 26.65
N TRP A 697 21.62 -12.42 25.50
CA TRP A 697 20.40 -11.90 24.87
C TRP A 697 19.13 -12.12 25.70
N GLN A 698 19.12 -13.08 26.63
CA GLN A 698 17.94 -13.35 27.48
C GLN A 698 17.77 -12.34 28.60
N SER A 699 18.88 -11.85 29.16
CA SER A 699 18.90 -11.02 30.38
C SER A 699 19.15 -9.54 30.11
N MET A 700 19.29 -9.15 28.83
CA MET A 700 19.57 -7.78 28.39
C MET A 700 18.57 -6.73 28.92
N LEU A 701 17.32 -7.15 29.16
CA LEU A 701 16.25 -6.31 29.70
C LEU A 701 15.77 -6.75 31.09
N SER A 702 16.59 -7.51 31.81
CA SER A 702 16.32 -7.93 33.21
C SER A 702 16.11 -6.75 34.17
N ALA A 703 16.76 -5.60 33.89
CA ALA A 703 16.53 -4.35 34.63
C ALA A 703 15.08 -3.82 34.52
N PHE A 704 14.37 -4.21 33.47
CA PHE A 704 12.94 -3.95 33.29
C PHE A 704 12.07 -5.13 33.77
N GLY A 705 12.67 -6.17 34.34
CA GLY A 705 11.98 -7.39 34.79
C GLY A 705 11.43 -8.22 33.62
N MET A 706 12.11 -8.20 32.47
CA MET A 706 11.71 -8.92 31.26
C MET A 706 12.84 -9.83 30.79
N GLU A 707 12.56 -11.12 30.64
CA GLU A 707 13.53 -12.10 30.14
C GLU A 707 12.90 -13.03 29.11
N ALA A 708 13.56 -13.22 27.96
CA ALA A 708 13.07 -14.15 26.94
C ALA A 708 13.48 -15.60 27.28
N ASP A 709 12.55 -16.54 27.25
CA ASP A 709 12.82 -17.96 27.48
C ASP A 709 13.42 -18.63 26.24
N ALA A 710 14.66 -18.29 25.93
CA ALA A 710 15.27 -18.67 24.64
C ALA A 710 15.55 -20.18 24.47
N GLY A 711 15.31 -20.98 25.51
CA GLY A 711 15.45 -22.43 25.50
C GLY A 711 14.16 -23.18 25.16
N ARG A 712 13.01 -22.50 25.14
CA ARG A 712 11.70 -23.11 24.88
C ARG A 712 10.91 -22.31 23.86
N VAL A 713 10.57 -22.96 22.74
CA VAL A 713 9.75 -22.37 21.68
C VAL A 713 8.34 -22.90 21.75
N ILE A 714 7.37 -22.11 21.31
CA ILE A 714 5.98 -22.52 21.19
C ILE A 714 5.81 -23.21 19.83
N LEU A 715 5.34 -24.46 19.86
CA LEU A 715 5.00 -25.26 18.69
C LEU A 715 3.51 -25.61 18.67
N GLU A 716 2.98 -25.87 17.49
CA GLU A 716 1.58 -26.24 17.26
C GLU A 716 1.49 -27.45 16.34
N LEU A 717 0.55 -28.36 16.60
CA LEU A 717 0.30 -29.53 15.76
C LEU A 717 -0.89 -29.25 14.84
N GLU A 718 -0.73 -29.43 13.53
CA GLU A 718 -1.82 -29.25 12.58
C GLU A 718 -1.85 -30.38 11.56
N ALA A 719 -3.04 -30.82 11.18
CA ALA A 719 -3.21 -31.83 10.15
C ALA A 719 -2.99 -31.22 8.75
N ASP A 720 -2.16 -31.85 7.94
CA ASP A 720 -1.99 -31.49 6.52
C ASP A 720 -3.23 -31.85 5.67
N ALA A 721 -3.17 -31.56 4.37
CA ALA A 721 -4.27 -31.82 3.44
C ALA A 721 -4.67 -33.31 3.33
N GLU A 722 -3.77 -34.21 3.74
CA GLU A 722 -3.95 -35.66 3.75
C GLU A 722 -4.40 -36.19 5.14
N GLY A 723 -4.47 -35.30 6.14
CA GLY A 723 -4.86 -35.60 7.51
C GLY A 723 -3.69 -36.04 8.40
N THR A 724 -2.45 -35.93 7.94
CA THR A 724 -1.27 -36.30 8.71
C THR A 724 -0.88 -35.15 9.64
N PRO A 725 -0.70 -35.39 10.95
CA PRO A 725 -0.27 -34.36 11.89
C PRO A 725 1.17 -33.92 11.57
N GLN A 726 1.34 -32.63 11.33
CA GLN A 726 2.63 -31.96 11.12
C GLN A 726 2.83 -30.86 12.15
N THR A 727 4.05 -30.71 12.64
CA THR A 727 4.40 -29.65 13.58
C THR A 727 4.65 -28.34 12.85
N ARG A 728 4.05 -27.27 13.34
CA ARG A 728 4.31 -25.89 12.94
C ARG A 728 5.16 -25.19 13.98
N ALA A 729 6.31 -24.69 13.53
CA ALA A 729 7.22 -23.91 14.35
C ALA A 729 7.02 -22.40 14.21
N TRP A 730 5.85 -21.97 13.74
CA TRP A 730 5.45 -20.58 13.64
C TRP A 730 4.03 -20.45 14.18
N GLN A 731 3.68 -19.26 14.65
CA GLN A 731 2.37 -18.96 15.20
C GLN A 731 1.78 -17.75 14.47
N MET A 732 0.52 -17.89 14.07
CA MET A 732 -0.29 -16.77 13.65
C MET A 732 -0.96 -16.15 14.87
N ILE A 733 -0.79 -14.85 15.05
CA ILE A 733 -1.44 -14.10 16.12
C ILE A 733 -2.73 -13.50 15.57
N GLU A 734 -3.83 -13.94 16.16
CA GLU A 734 -5.19 -13.54 15.77
C GLU A 734 -5.77 -12.51 16.75
N SER A 735 -5.27 -12.47 17.99
CA SER A 735 -5.74 -11.56 19.03
C SER A 735 -4.59 -10.86 19.73
N VAL A 736 -4.80 -9.58 20.06
CA VAL A 736 -3.80 -8.74 20.74
C VAL A 736 -4.43 -8.11 21.99
N PRO A 737 -3.78 -8.19 23.17
CA PRO A 737 -4.22 -7.49 24.37
C PRO A 737 -4.27 -5.96 24.17
N SER A 738 -4.95 -5.26 25.08
CA SER A 738 -4.92 -3.80 25.08
C SER A 738 -3.56 -3.29 25.56
N SER A 739 -2.94 -2.42 24.76
CA SER A 739 -1.64 -1.78 25.00
C SER A 739 -1.55 -0.50 24.18
N ALA A 740 -0.51 0.30 24.39
CA ALA A 740 -0.23 1.52 23.62
C ALA A 740 -0.22 1.29 22.09
N VAL A 741 0.20 0.10 21.63
CA VAL A 741 0.30 -0.24 20.20
C VAL A 741 -0.88 -1.09 19.69
N ALA A 742 -1.78 -1.53 20.56
CA ALA A 742 -2.79 -2.54 20.24
C ALA A 742 -3.77 -2.13 19.14
N LEU A 743 -4.17 -0.85 19.10
CA LEU A 743 -5.14 -0.37 18.10
C LEU A 743 -4.63 -0.57 16.66
N ARG A 744 -3.31 -0.45 16.47
CA ARG A 744 -2.65 -0.65 15.19
C ARG A 744 -2.43 -2.11 14.83
N LEU A 745 -2.61 -3.04 15.76
CA LEU A 745 -2.40 -4.47 15.55
C LEU A 745 -3.71 -5.26 15.38
N ARG A 746 -4.81 -4.77 15.97
CA ARG A 746 -6.11 -5.47 15.90
C ARG A 746 -6.56 -5.70 14.46
N GLY A 747 -7.05 -6.91 14.19
CA GLY A 747 -7.55 -7.33 12.88
C GLY A 747 -6.48 -7.54 11.81
N ARG A 748 -5.20 -7.62 12.20
CA ARG A 748 -4.08 -7.85 11.28
C ARG A 748 -3.32 -9.10 11.69
N ALA A 749 -3.12 -10.02 10.75
CA ALA A 749 -2.32 -11.21 10.94
C ALA A 749 -0.85 -10.83 11.24
N ILE A 750 -0.33 -11.29 12.38
CA ILE A 750 1.09 -11.21 12.75
C ILE A 750 1.63 -12.62 12.80
N LEU A 751 2.69 -12.89 12.04
CA LEU A 751 3.37 -14.18 12.08
C LEU A 751 4.64 -14.06 12.90
N PHE A 752 4.76 -14.91 13.93
CA PHE A 752 6.02 -15.11 14.64
C PHE A 752 6.59 -16.48 14.32
N ASN A 753 7.83 -16.51 13.85
CA ASN A 753 8.58 -17.74 13.70
C ASN A 753 9.23 -18.11 15.04
N GLN A 754 9.06 -19.36 15.46
CA GLN A 754 9.56 -19.94 16.71
C GLN A 754 9.39 -18.99 17.90
N PRO A 755 8.16 -18.53 18.19
CA PRO A 755 7.95 -17.58 19.27
C PRO A 755 8.28 -18.23 20.62
N MET A 756 8.79 -17.41 21.53
CA MET A 756 9.18 -17.82 22.87
C MET A 756 8.43 -16.96 23.88
N ARG A 757 8.17 -17.51 25.07
CA ARG A 757 7.53 -16.72 26.12
C ARG A 757 8.50 -15.70 26.71
N ILE A 758 7.98 -14.54 27.08
CA ILE A 758 8.67 -13.55 27.90
C ILE A 758 8.31 -13.80 29.36
N GLN A 759 9.29 -14.11 30.18
CA GLN A 759 9.14 -14.21 31.62
C GLN A 759 9.14 -12.81 32.22
N LEU A 760 8.12 -12.52 33.03
CA LEU A 760 7.95 -11.24 33.70
C LEU A 760 8.14 -11.41 35.20
N THR A 761 9.05 -10.64 35.79
CA THR A 761 9.20 -10.57 37.25
C THR A 761 7.97 -9.91 37.87
N ASP A 762 7.35 -10.51 38.88
CA ASP A 762 6.18 -9.96 39.58
C ASP A 762 6.44 -9.85 41.10
N PRO A 763 6.34 -8.67 41.74
CA PRO A 763 5.96 -7.37 41.16
C PRO A 763 6.99 -6.80 40.18
N ALA A 764 6.54 -5.89 39.32
CA ALA A 764 7.43 -5.16 38.41
C ALA A 764 8.53 -4.41 39.21
N PRO A 765 9.75 -4.28 38.66
CA PRO A 765 10.81 -3.48 39.29
C PRO A 765 10.34 -2.05 39.55
N ALA A 766 10.87 -1.44 40.62
CA ALA A 766 10.46 -0.09 41.03
C ALA A 766 10.68 0.94 39.91
N GLY A 767 9.65 1.75 39.63
CA GLY A 767 9.69 2.78 38.59
C GLY A 767 9.53 2.27 37.16
N VAL A 768 9.33 0.96 36.95
CA VAL A 768 9.09 0.37 35.64
C VAL A 768 7.61 0.09 35.43
N LYS A 769 7.04 0.61 34.34
CA LYS A 769 5.71 0.21 33.85
C LYS A 769 5.87 -0.73 32.67
N ARG A 770 5.03 -1.77 32.58
CA ARG A 770 5.07 -2.74 31.50
C ARG A 770 3.67 -3.01 30.96
N GLU A 771 3.58 -3.17 29.65
CA GLU A 771 2.36 -3.54 28.94
C GLU A 771 2.64 -4.72 28.00
N VAL A 772 1.78 -5.73 28.02
CA VAL A 772 1.87 -6.86 27.07
C VAL A 772 1.15 -6.44 25.79
N ALA A 773 1.85 -6.41 24.65
CA ALA A 773 1.23 -6.07 23.37
C ALA A 773 0.75 -7.26 22.57
N VAL A 774 1.41 -8.41 22.69
CA VAL A 774 1.03 -9.62 21.96
C VAL A 774 1.20 -10.85 22.84
N THR A 775 0.18 -11.71 22.83
CA THR A 775 0.15 -13.01 23.50
C THR A 775 -0.08 -14.13 22.51
N VAL A 776 0.41 -15.32 22.84
CA VAL A 776 -0.02 -16.57 22.21
C VAL A 776 -1.04 -17.22 23.14
N GLU A 777 -2.26 -17.38 22.64
CA GLU A 777 -3.34 -18.02 23.39
C GLU A 777 -3.14 -19.54 23.49
N PRO A 778 -3.57 -20.17 24.60
CA PRO A 778 -3.49 -21.60 24.79
C PRO A 778 -4.41 -22.34 23.81
N SER A 779 -3.92 -23.48 23.29
CA SER A 779 -4.69 -24.40 22.43
C SER A 779 -4.39 -25.83 22.84
N GLY A 780 -5.34 -26.74 22.61
CA GLY A 780 -5.14 -28.18 22.80
C GLY A 780 -4.00 -28.75 21.96
N ASP A 781 -3.66 -28.05 20.88
CA ASP A 781 -2.67 -28.43 19.89
C ASP A 781 -1.31 -27.72 20.08
N ARG A 782 -1.17 -26.87 21.09
CA ARG A 782 0.05 -26.08 21.36
C ARG A 782 0.82 -26.56 22.58
N TRP A 783 2.15 -26.48 22.53
CA TRP A 783 3.01 -26.77 23.68
C TRP A 783 4.32 -25.97 23.64
N LEU A 784 4.97 -25.88 24.81
CA LEU A 784 6.33 -25.37 24.94
C LEU A 784 7.32 -26.52 24.72
N ALA A 785 8.10 -26.43 23.64
CA ALA A 785 9.08 -27.44 23.27
C ALA A 785 10.48 -27.10 23.82
N ASP A 786 11.03 -28.01 24.64
CA ASP A 786 12.38 -27.88 25.21
C ASP A 786 13.49 -28.42 24.28
N ASP A 787 13.14 -29.24 23.28
CA ASP A 787 14.07 -29.71 22.24
C ASP A 787 13.65 -29.17 20.88
N THR A 788 14.46 -28.24 20.37
CA THR A 788 14.18 -27.46 19.16
C THR A 788 15.06 -27.85 17.99
N ARG A 789 15.85 -28.94 18.09
CA ARG A 789 16.87 -29.30 17.09
C ARG A 789 16.31 -29.85 15.77
N GLY A 790 14.99 -29.98 15.68
CA GLY A 790 14.26 -30.34 14.46
C GLY A 790 12.85 -29.76 14.45
N ASP A 791 12.61 -28.65 15.17
CA ASP A 791 11.32 -27.94 15.14
C ASP A 791 10.07 -28.81 15.43
N GLY A 792 10.26 -29.90 16.18
CA GLY A 792 9.20 -30.87 16.50
C GLY A 792 8.93 -31.90 15.39
N ASP A 793 9.85 -32.10 14.45
CA ASP A 793 9.83 -33.18 13.47
C ASP A 793 9.64 -34.55 14.16
N GLY A 794 8.65 -35.31 13.69
CA GLY A 794 8.30 -36.63 14.24
C GLY A 794 7.38 -36.62 15.47
N VAL A 795 6.96 -35.44 15.94
CA VAL A 795 5.90 -35.34 16.95
C VAL A 795 4.54 -35.49 16.28
N HIS A 796 3.78 -36.51 16.68
CA HIS A 796 2.44 -36.79 16.15
C HIS A 796 1.32 -36.59 17.18
N GLU A 797 1.67 -36.33 18.45
CA GLU A 797 0.73 -36.03 19.52
C GLU A 797 1.36 -35.03 20.49
N VAL A 798 0.56 -34.05 20.93
CA VAL A 798 1.04 -32.98 21.81
C VAL A 798 1.27 -33.49 23.24
N PRO A 799 2.49 -33.38 23.79
CA PRO A 799 2.79 -33.84 25.15
C PRO A 799 1.98 -33.08 26.21
N THR A 800 1.10 -33.78 26.92
CA THR A 800 0.14 -33.17 27.86
C THR A 800 0.78 -32.31 28.96
N HIS A 801 1.95 -32.70 29.47
CA HIS A 801 2.69 -31.95 30.50
C HIS A 801 3.41 -30.69 29.98
N LYS A 802 3.54 -30.54 28.64
CA LYS A 802 4.18 -29.37 28.00
C LYS A 802 3.16 -28.35 27.49
N ARG A 803 1.87 -28.68 27.55
CA ARG A 803 0.78 -27.76 27.25
C ARG A 803 0.77 -26.64 28.27
N PHE A 804 0.44 -25.44 27.81
CA PHE A 804 0.23 -24.28 28.65
C PHE A 804 -1.25 -23.92 28.66
N ASN A 805 -1.76 -23.50 29.82
CA ASN A 805 -3.16 -23.17 30.02
C ASN A 805 -3.42 -21.66 30.09
N ASP A 806 -2.36 -20.88 30.26
CA ASP A 806 -2.42 -19.42 30.35
C ASP A 806 -1.80 -18.80 29.09
N SER A 807 -2.31 -17.65 28.67
CA SER A 807 -1.78 -16.90 27.53
C SER A 807 -0.31 -16.51 27.78
N LEU A 808 0.56 -16.77 26.79
CA LEU A 808 2.00 -16.53 26.92
C LEU A 808 2.37 -15.19 26.27
N PRO A 809 2.93 -14.21 26.99
CA PRO A 809 3.38 -12.96 26.39
C PRO A 809 4.58 -13.20 25.47
N VAL A 810 4.52 -12.66 24.25
CA VAL A 810 5.59 -12.76 23.24
C VAL A 810 6.11 -11.40 22.78
N VAL A 811 5.35 -10.32 23.04
CA VAL A 811 5.80 -8.94 22.89
C VAL A 811 5.41 -8.14 24.12
N VAL A 812 6.39 -7.47 24.73
CA VAL A 812 6.19 -6.62 25.92
C VAL A 812 6.87 -5.27 25.72
N LEU A 813 6.15 -4.21 26.06
CA LEU A 813 6.62 -2.83 26.11
C LEU A 813 6.91 -2.47 27.55
N ALA A 814 7.99 -1.72 27.80
CA ALA A 814 8.30 -1.22 29.13
C ALA A 814 8.84 0.20 29.09
N GLU A 815 8.49 1.00 30.08
CA GLU A 815 9.01 2.35 30.27
C GLU A 815 9.48 2.55 31.71
N ARG A 816 10.55 3.36 31.87
CA ARG A 816 11.05 3.81 33.17
C ARG A 816 11.54 5.24 33.08
N GLU A 817 11.56 5.95 34.20
CA GLU A 817 12.17 7.28 34.28
C GLU A 817 13.64 7.16 34.71
N VAL A 818 14.54 7.76 33.93
CA VAL A 818 15.99 7.86 34.23
C VAL A 818 16.38 9.33 34.10
N GLU A 819 16.93 9.93 35.16
CA GLU A 819 17.45 11.32 35.14
C GLU A 819 16.46 12.40 34.64
N SER A 820 15.15 12.19 34.78
CA SER A 820 14.05 13.04 34.28
C SER A 820 13.72 12.91 32.78
N GLU A 821 14.29 11.91 32.10
CA GLU A 821 13.89 11.47 30.76
C GLU A 821 13.24 10.08 30.80
N THR A 822 12.24 9.85 29.94
CA THR A 822 11.56 8.55 29.84
C THR A 822 12.31 7.63 28.90
N GLN A 823 12.89 6.56 29.43
CA GLN A 823 13.45 5.47 28.62
C GLN A 823 12.34 4.46 28.30
N ARG A 824 12.18 4.15 27.01
CA ARG A 824 11.24 3.14 26.51
C ARG A 824 12.00 1.97 25.88
N VAL A 825 11.55 0.76 26.14
CA VAL A 825 12.10 -0.46 25.53
C VAL A 825 10.99 -1.40 25.07
N VAL A 826 11.25 -2.17 24.02
CA VAL A 826 10.34 -3.21 23.52
C VAL A 826 11.10 -4.51 23.38
N LEU A 827 10.56 -5.60 23.92
CA LEU A 827 11.08 -6.96 23.74
C LEU A 827 10.15 -7.77 22.84
N VAL A 828 10.68 -8.30 21.74
CA VAL A 828 9.98 -9.22 20.84
C VAL A 828 10.67 -10.58 20.88
N ALA A 829 9.99 -11.59 21.42
CA ALA A 829 10.54 -12.93 21.62
C ALA A 829 10.31 -13.84 20.38
N SER A 830 10.81 -13.38 19.24
CA SER A 830 10.87 -14.12 17.98
C SER A 830 12.03 -13.58 17.15
N GLY A 831 12.83 -14.45 16.53
CA GLY A 831 14.08 -14.04 15.87
C GLY A 831 13.92 -13.52 14.44
N GLY A 832 12.93 -14.01 13.69
CA GLY A 832 12.81 -13.75 12.24
C GLY A 832 11.59 -12.94 11.81
N TRP A 833 10.83 -12.39 12.76
CA TRP A 833 9.58 -11.68 12.48
C TRP A 833 9.75 -10.41 11.62
N LEU A 834 10.97 -9.86 11.55
CA LEU A 834 11.35 -8.70 10.73
C LEU A 834 11.82 -9.06 9.31
N LEU A 835 12.08 -10.34 9.04
CA LEU A 835 12.64 -10.76 7.76
C LEU A 835 11.66 -10.47 6.63
N THR A 836 12.18 -10.06 5.47
CA THR A 836 11.39 -9.84 4.25
C THR A 836 10.58 -11.09 3.88
N SER A 837 11.13 -12.28 4.08
CA SER A 837 10.42 -13.56 3.89
C SER A 837 9.16 -13.73 4.74
N VAL A 838 9.05 -13.01 5.87
CA VAL A 838 7.88 -13.02 6.77
C VAL A 838 7.00 -11.79 6.56
N ALA A 839 7.59 -10.60 6.59
CA ALA A 839 6.89 -9.32 6.59
C ALA A 839 6.46 -8.84 5.19
N ASP A 840 6.90 -9.50 4.11
CA ASP A 840 6.54 -9.18 2.72
C ASP A 840 5.91 -10.36 1.97
N ASN A 841 5.53 -11.43 2.68
CA ASN A 841 4.80 -12.52 2.07
C ASN A 841 3.41 -12.04 1.64
N SER A 842 2.96 -12.37 0.42
CA SER A 842 1.73 -11.83 -0.18
C SER A 842 1.01 -12.86 -1.05
N ILE A 843 -0.29 -12.65 -1.28
CA ILE A 843 -1.11 -13.47 -2.19
C ILE A 843 -1.84 -12.61 -3.24
N ASP A 844 -2.03 -13.17 -4.43
CA ASP A 844 -2.80 -12.54 -5.51
C ASP A 844 -4.31 -12.71 -5.30
N LEU A 845 -5.02 -11.59 -5.31
CA LEU A 845 -6.48 -11.49 -5.20
C LEU A 845 -7.17 -11.38 -6.57
N GLY A 846 -6.40 -11.31 -7.67
CA GLY A 846 -6.90 -11.14 -9.03
C GLY A 846 -7.21 -9.68 -9.38
N GLY A 847 -7.18 -9.37 -10.68
CA GLY A 847 -7.37 -8.00 -11.18
C GLY A 847 -6.20 -7.06 -10.85
N GLY A 848 -4.99 -7.61 -10.69
CA GLY A 848 -3.77 -6.84 -10.37
C GLY A 848 -3.67 -6.41 -8.90
N ARG A 849 -4.41 -7.07 -8.00
CA ARG A 849 -4.41 -6.78 -6.56
C ARG A 849 -3.67 -7.89 -5.81
N THR A 850 -2.66 -7.54 -5.04
CA THR A 850 -2.08 -8.42 -4.02
C THR A 850 -2.42 -7.92 -2.63
N ALA A 851 -2.35 -8.83 -1.66
CA ALA A 851 -2.58 -8.52 -0.27
C ALA A 851 -1.57 -9.28 0.60
N LEU A 852 -1.01 -8.62 1.61
CA LEU A 852 0.01 -9.21 2.48
C LEU A 852 -0.58 -10.35 3.27
N MET A 853 0.19 -11.42 3.42
CA MET A 853 -0.16 -12.53 4.31
C MET A 853 -0.06 -12.09 5.78
N ASN A 854 0.98 -11.32 6.11
CA ASN A 854 1.30 -10.94 7.50
C ASN A 854 1.48 -9.41 7.67
N PRO A 855 0.46 -8.58 7.37
CA PRO A 855 0.58 -7.11 7.45
C PRO A 855 0.86 -6.61 8.88
N GLY A 856 0.47 -7.38 9.89
CA GLY A 856 0.67 -7.02 11.30
C GLY A 856 2.14 -6.92 11.71
N ASN A 857 3.06 -7.63 11.04
CA ASN A 857 4.50 -7.54 11.32
C ASN A 857 5.06 -6.13 11.05
N ARG A 858 4.68 -5.52 9.92
CA ARG A 858 5.10 -4.14 9.60
C ARG A 858 4.51 -3.15 10.60
N GLU A 859 3.24 -3.33 10.90
CA GLU A 859 2.49 -2.45 11.79
C GLU A 859 3.01 -2.51 13.22
N LEU A 860 3.43 -3.70 13.68
CA LEU A 860 4.11 -3.88 14.96
C LEU A 860 5.42 -3.13 15.02
N LEU A 861 6.26 -3.21 13.99
CA LEU A 861 7.50 -2.45 13.96
C LEU A 861 7.25 -0.93 13.95
N LEU A 862 6.36 -0.46 13.08
CA LEU A 862 6.04 0.95 12.94
C LEU A 862 5.47 1.53 14.24
N ALA A 863 4.53 0.83 14.87
CA ALA A 863 3.94 1.23 16.15
C ALA A 863 4.99 1.25 17.27
N SER A 864 5.84 0.21 17.33
CA SER A 864 6.90 0.09 18.35
C SER A 864 7.93 1.21 18.21
N VAL A 865 8.40 1.49 17.00
CA VAL A 865 9.37 2.56 16.75
C VAL A 865 8.78 3.94 17.03
N ALA A 866 7.52 4.19 16.64
CA ALA A 866 6.82 5.44 16.95
C ALA A 866 6.73 5.65 18.47
N TRP A 867 6.34 4.60 19.21
CA TRP A 867 6.23 4.65 20.66
C TRP A 867 7.59 4.85 21.34
N LEU A 868 8.63 4.13 20.90
CA LEU A 868 10.02 4.28 21.37
C LEU A 868 10.59 5.68 21.12
N GLY A 869 10.22 6.31 20.00
CA GLY A 869 10.62 7.67 19.63
C GLY A 869 9.79 8.77 20.29
N ASN A 870 8.92 8.43 21.24
CA ASN A 870 7.98 9.34 21.91
C ASN A 870 7.03 10.08 20.95
N ARG A 871 6.57 9.39 19.89
CA ARG A 871 5.67 9.89 18.86
C ARG A 871 4.33 9.14 18.90
N GLU A 872 3.58 9.34 19.98
CA GLU A 872 2.26 8.72 20.16
C GLU A 872 1.25 9.11 19.07
N ASP A 873 1.43 10.30 18.48
CA ASP A 873 0.71 10.77 17.30
C ASP A 873 0.90 9.84 16.07
N LEU A 874 2.07 9.19 15.98
CA LEU A 874 2.40 8.25 14.90
C LEU A 874 2.04 6.80 15.23
N VAL A 875 1.76 6.47 16.50
CA VAL A 875 1.45 5.09 16.90
C VAL A 875 0.18 4.59 16.20
N ASN A 876 -0.79 5.47 15.92
CA ASN A 876 -2.05 5.10 15.27
C ASN A 876 -2.15 5.52 13.78
N SER A 877 -1.10 6.09 13.20
CA SER A 877 -1.13 6.68 11.85
C SER A 877 -0.86 5.69 10.70
N GLY A 878 -0.90 4.37 10.96
CA GLY A 878 -0.56 3.33 10.01
C GLY A 878 -1.64 3.09 8.96
N LEU A 879 -1.23 3.02 7.70
CA LEU A 879 -2.16 2.83 6.58
C LEU A 879 -2.37 1.36 6.25
N SER A 880 -1.40 0.48 6.56
CA SER A 880 -1.33 -0.98 6.32
C SER A 880 -2.60 -1.80 6.66
N GLY A 881 -3.54 -1.27 7.45
CA GLY A 881 -4.70 -1.97 8.01
C GLY A 881 -6.01 -1.93 7.23
N ARG A 882 -5.99 -1.76 5.90
CA ARG A 882 -7.22 -1.68 5.08
C ARG A 882 -7.44 -2.91 4.21
N GLU A 883 -7.05 -4.09 4.69
CA GLU A 883 -7.35 -5.36 4.03
C GLU A 883 -8.67 -5.94 4.52
N VAL A 884 -9.43 -6.51 3.57
CA VAL A 884 -10.72 -7.17 3.81
C VAL A 884 -10.49 -8.35 4.74
N ALA A 885 -11.34 -8.50 5.76
CA ALA A 885 -11.31 -9.65 6.67
C ALA A 885 -11.24 -10.97 5.86
N ARG A 886 -10.40 -11.91 6.29
CA ARG A 886 -10.15 -13.16 5.54
C ARG A 886 -10.89 -14.33 6.16
N ILE A 887 -11.14 -15.34 5.35
CA ILE A 887 -11.72 -16.61 5.81
C ILE A 887 -10.63 -17.38 6.55
N GLU A 888 -10.90 -17.69 7.82
CA GLU A 888 -10.00 -18.39 8.74
C GLU A 888 -10.67 -19.68 9.23
N GLY A 889 -9.90 -20.78 9.32
CA GLY A 889 -10.37 -22.04 9.90
C GLY A 889 -11.28 -22.88 8.99
N LEU A 890 -11.27 -22.63 7.67
CA LEU A 890 -12.05 -23.38 6.69
C LEU A 890 -11.31 -24.64 6.23
N THR A 891 -11.65 -25.78 6.85
CA THR A 891 -11.13 -27.08 6.41
C THR A 891 -11.65 -27.49 5.02
N PRO A 892 -10.91 -28.30 4.23
CA PRO A 892 -11.37 -28.78 2.93
C PRO A 892 -12.70 -29.55 2.99
N ILE A 893 -12.94 -30.28 4.07
CA ILE A 893 -14.19 -31.00 4.32
C ILE A 893 -15.33 -29.99 4.54
N ALA A 894 -15.13 -29.02 5.44
CA ALA A 894 -16.13 -28.00 5.70
C ALA A 894 -16.45 -27.18 4.45
N ARG A 895 -15.44 -26.83 3.63
CA ARG A 895 -15.63 -26.20 2.32
C ARG A 895 -16.55 -27.02 1.42
N ARG A 896 -16.31 -28.33 1.27
CA ARG A 896 -17.18 -29.20 0.45
C ARG A 896 -18.61 -29.28 1.00
N VAL A 897 -18.78 -29.36 2.32
CA VAL A 897 -20.11 -29.39 2.97
C VAL A 897 -20.87 -28.09 2.66
N TRP A 898 -20.24 -26.93 2.84
CA TRP A 898 -20.83 -25.64 2.48
C TRP A 898 -21.14 -25.56 0.99
N THR A 899 -20.18 -25.88 0.13
CA THR A 899 -20.36 -25.81 -1.32
C THR A 899 -21.52 -26.67 -1.81
N ILE A 900 -21.58 -27.95 -1.42
CA ILE A 900 -22.61 -28.88 -1.90
C ILE A 900 -23.93 -28.63 -1.18
N GLY A 901 -23.92 -28.62 0.15
CA GLY A 901 -25.13 -28.51 0.97
C GLY A 901 -25.83 -27.16 0.82
N PHE A 902 -25.07 -26.06 0.88
CA PHE A 902 -25.64 -24.72 0.79
C PHE A 902 -26.04 -24.36 -0.64
N SER A 903 -25.28 -24.77 -1.67
CA SER A 903 -25.74 -24.60 -3.07
C SER A 903 -27.03 -25.39 -3.35
N ALA A 904 -27.15 -26.62 -2.81
CA ALA A 904 -28.38 -27.39 -2.92
C ALA A 904 -29.54 -26.69 -2.20
N LEU A 905 -29.31 -26.08 -1.03
CA LEU A 905 -30.31 -25.30 -0.30
C LEU A 905 -30.76 -24.07 -1.10
N LEU A 906 -29.84 -23.30 -1.67
CA LEU A 906 -30.16 -22.11 -2.45
C LEU A 906 -30.86 -22.44 -3.79
N ALA A 907 -30.58 -23.61 -4.36
CA ALA A 907 -31.27 -24.10 -5.55
C ALA A 907 -32.67 -24.69 -5.23
N LEU A 908 -32.73 -25.68 -4.35
CA LEU A 908 -33.95 -26.46 -4.09
C LEU A 908 -34.89 -25.79 -3.09
N GLY A 909 -34.38 -24.96 -2.18
CA GLY A 909 -35.14 -24.27 -1.15
C GLY A 909 -36.32 -23.45 -1.71
N PRO A 910 -36.09 -22.55 -2.70
CA PRO A 910 -37.17 -21.81 -3.35
C PRO A 910 -38.24 -22.72 -3.97
N ILE A 911 -37.84 -23.83 -4.61
CA ILE A 911 -38.78 -24.78 -5.22
C ILE A 911 -39.61 -25.49 -4.15
N ALA A 912 -38.96 -26.00 -3.10
CA ALA A 912 -39.62 -26.73 -2.03
C ALA A 912 -40.62 -25.84 -1.29
N PHE A 913 -40.21 -24.61 -0.98
CA PHE A 913 -41.11 -23.62 -0.36
C PHE A 913 -42.27 -23.26 -1.30
N GLY A 914 -42.00 -23.04 -2.58
CA GLY A 914 -43.02 -22.80 -3.59
C GLY A 914 -44.01 -23.94 -3.75
N ALA A 915 -43.54 -25.18 -3.78
CA ALA A 915 -44.37 -26.38 -3.81
C ALA A 915 -45.27 -26.46 -2.57
N GLY A 916 -44.73 -26.17 -1.38
CA GLY A 916 -45.51 -26.09 -0.15
C GLY A 916 -46.62 -25.03 -0.19
N VAL A 917 -46.32 -23.83 -0.71
CA VAL A 917 -47.32 -22.77 -0.90
C VAL A 917 -48.41 -23.20 -1.88
N LEU A 918 -48.04 -23.84 -2.99
CA LEU A 918 -48.99 -24.32 -4.00
C LEU A 918 -49.88 -25.46 -3.49
N LEU A 919 -49.30 -26.42 -2.75
CA LEU A 919 -50.03 -27.54 -2.14
C LEU A 919 -51.01 -27.06 -1.07
N ARG A 920 -50.57 -26.14 -0.18
CA ARG A 920 -51.42 -25.58 0.89
C ARG A 920 -52.59 -24.76 0.35
N ARG A 921 -52.43 -24.19 -0.85
CA ARG A 921 -53.52 -23.52 -1.57
C ARG A 921 -54.50 -24.51 -2.18
N LYS A 922 -54.01 -25.58 -2.83
CA LYS A 922 -54.87 -26.66 -3.37
C LYS A 922 -55.68 -27.36 -2.28
N GLY A 923 -55.18 -27.44 -1.05
CA GLY A 923 -55.92 -28.00 0.09
C GLY A 923 -56.97 -27.07 0.72
N ARG A 924 -57.06 -25.80 0.28
CA ARG A 924 -58.05 -24.80 0.75
C ARG A 924 -59.07 -24.41 -0.32
N SER A 925 -58.89 -24.85 -1.56
CA SER A 925 -59.83 -24.74 -2.69
C SER A 925 -60.56 -26.06 -2.85
#